data_AF-A0A9E5YJE5-F1
#
_entry.id   AF-A0A9E5YJE5-F1
#
_cell.length_a   1.000
_cell.length_b   1.000
_cell.length_c   1.000
_cell.angle_alpha   90.00
_cell.angle_beta   90.00
_cell.angle_gamma   90.00
#
_symmetry.space_group_name_H-M   'P 1'
#
loop_
_entity.id
_entity.type
_entity.pdbx_description
1 polymer ?
#
loop_
_entity_poly.entity_id
_entity_poly.type
_entity_poly.pdbx_seq_one_letter_code
_entity_poly.pdbx_strand_id
1 'polypeptide(L)'
;MTNISRAKAYLLILLSLVPALAIPLLIRHLPVETRTHNIAFKAEKYGYSPSKIVVNKGDKIILKPTSLDVTHGFLLDGYSLEFVIKQQGINYLKYLWEDDDGKLNADWDKVSEIEFVADKSGKFTYRCTQICGNLHPFMTGELIVRPNSPYHFAISLSVWIVLSGLLLFQANPGERSAVFSRINLFEVLPGLKWLVNRRSFQFLVLLPGVVIFYLFILSSLWGSPVGNRNIAIIIVWILWWFALKAIFVPLGGRLWCMMCPLPAPAEWLSRRSLTAVHYIKKPFKGLHHRFSGLQRDWPKMMQNMWLQNFIFLAMISFGIILITRPVATAGMFLLILVTTLVLSLVYRNRIFCLYLCPVGGFLGNYSMASMTEIRAIDPEVCRKHKDKCCYTGGSGGWACPWKQYIGKMSRNNYCGFCMECLKSCPKDNIAIFLRPFGSDRVLKGYDEMFNVIIMLVVAIAFSITMLGPWGFVKAAANVTESRQLLPYLIYLAAIWGSALVVVPGLFTLTARGANRLAGKPASDRDMTLRLAYMLIPVGIFAWIAFSLPSVLINYNYIFSVLSDPLGLGWDIFGTADYPFNPFHPEWIPMIQGIVLLTGLYFGLSRGFLALKTIIPNSVARGKAMLLPSLFVLGMVNILLKLYMG
;
A
#
# COMPACT_ATOMS: atom_id res chain seq x y z
N MET A 1 33.06 -1.62 20.29
CA MET A 1 31.71 -2.13 20.62
C MET A 1 31.85 -3.55 21.13
N THR A 2 31.80 -3.70 22.46
CA THR A 2 31.93 -4.94 23.23
C THR A 2 30.58 -5.65 23.36
N ASN A 3 30.58 -6.95 23.67
CA ASN A 3 29.35 -7.72 23.93
C ASN A 3 28.65 -7.16 25.18
N ILE A 4 27.43 -6.64 25.02
CA ILE A 4 26.58 -6.20 26.14
C ILE A 4 25.75 -7.41 26.61
N SER A 5 25.67 -7.64 27.92
CA SER A 5 24.82 -8.73 28.44
C SER A 5 23.33 -8.42 28.21
N ARG A 6 22.50 -9.46 28.07
CA ARG A 6 21.05 -9.30 27.84
C ARG A 6 20.38 -8.42 28.89
N ALA A 7 20.67 -8.66 30.17
CA ALA A 7 20.12 -7.85 31.27
C ALA A 7 20.50 -6.38 31.13
N LYS A 8 21.76 -6.08 30.78
CA LYS A 8 22.22 -4.70 30.55
C LYS A 8 21.53 -4.06 29.34
N ALA A 9 21.31 -4.81 28.26
CA ALA A 9 20.61 -4.27 27.09
C ALA A 9 19.13 -3.98 27.36
N TYR A 10 18.41 -4.90 28.02
CA TYR A 10 17.03 -4.63 28.43
C TYR A 10 16.94 -3.45 29.41
N LEU A 11 17.87 -3.35 30.36
CA LEU A 11 17.95 -2.21 31.27
C LEU A 11 18.18 -0.90 30.51
N LEU A 12 19.12 -0.84 29.56
CA LEU A 12 19.36 0.35 28.72
C LEU A 12 18.15 0.70 27.85
N ILE A 13 17.43 -0.29 27.34
CA ILE A 13 16.20 -0.10 26.56
C ILE A 13 15.11 0.53 27.41
N LEU A 14 14.89 0.00 28.62
CA LEU A 14 13.92 0.54 29.57
C LEU A 14 14.32 1.95 30.03
N LEU A 15 15.60 2.16 30.37
CA LEU A 15 16.12 3.46 30.79
C LEU A 15 16.03 4.50 29.67
N SER A 16 16.27 4.12 28.41
CA SER A 16 16.14 5.04 27.26
C SER A 16 14.69 5.27 26.82
N LEU A 17 13.76 4.41 27.22
CA LEU A 17 12.32 4.65 27.00
C LEU A 17 11.82 5.82 27.86
N VAL A 18 12.37 6.00 29.07
CA VAL A 18 12.00 7.10 29.97
C VAL A 18 12.20 8.46 29.31
N PRO A 19 13.39 8.88 28.83
CA PRO A 19 13.56 10.15 28.13
C PRO A 19 12.78 10.18 26.81
N ALA A 20 12.64 9.04 26.12
CA ALA A 20 11.86 8.99 24.89
C ALA A 20 10.39 9.37 25.09
N LEU A 21 9.80 9.06 26.25
CA LEU A 21 8.44 9.44 26.62
C LEU A 21 8.38 10.78 27.38
N ALA A 22 9.33 11.04 28.27
CA ALA A 22 9.34 12.22 29.13
C ALA A 22 9.61 13.52 28.37
N ILE A 23 10.53 13.53 27.39
CA ILE A 23 10.86 14.75 26.63
C ILE A 23 9.62 15.30 25.89
N PRO A 24 8.86 14.51 25.11
CA PRO A 24 7.61 14.98 24.50
C PRO A 24 6.54 15.43 25.51
N LEU A 25 6.48 14.80 26.69
CA LEU A 25 5.58 15.21 27.77
C LEU A 25 5.96 16.58 28.35
N LEU A 26 7.25 16.81 28.60
CA LEU A 26 7.75 18.09 29.13
C LEU A 26 7.46 19.25 28.17
N ILE A 27 7.60 19.02 26.86
CA ILE A 27 7.24 20.01 25.83
C ILE A 27 5.77 20.44 25.92
N ARG A 28 4.88 19.58 26.44
CA ARG A 28 3.45 19.90 26.62
C ARG A 28 3.21 21.00 27.66
N HIS A 29 4.12 21.14 28.63
CA HIS A 29 4.00 22.07 29.74
C HIS A 29 4.70 23.41 29.50
N LEU A 30 5.27 23.62 28.30
CA LEU A 30 5.81 24.92 27.95
C LEU A 30 4.69 25.96 27.97
N PRO A 31 4.88 27.10 28.65
CA PRO A 31 3.88 28.16 28.70
C PRO A 31 3.63 28.69 27.29
N VAL A 32 2.36 28.90 26.97
CA VAL A 32 1.99 29.43 25.67
C VAL A 32 1.02 30.58 25.84
N GLU A 33 1.38 31.73 25.28
CA GLU A 33 0.51 32.90 25.24
C GLU A 33 -0.58 32.69 24.19
N THR A 34 -1.83 32.88 24.62
CA THR A 34 -2.99 32.89 23.72
C THR A 34 -3.05 34.20 22.95
N ARG A 35 -3.18 34.11 21.64
CA ARG A 35 -3.27 35.25 20.73
C ARG A 35 -4.50 35.14 19.84
N THR A 36 -4.96 36.28 19.33
CA THR A 36 -5.99 36.31 18.28
C THR A 36 -5.32 36.43 16.93
N HIS A 37 -5.64 35.53 16.00
CA HIS A 37 -5.12 35.52 14.64
C HIS A 37 -6.22 35.87 13.64
N ASN A 38 -6.02 36.94 12.89
CA ASN A 38 -6.87 37.30 11.76
C ASN A 38 -6.25 36.76 10.47
N ILE A 39 -6.89 35.78 9.84
CA ILE A 39 -6.33 35.07 8.69
C ILE A 39 -7.21 35.30 7.47
N ALA A 40 -6.66 35.97 6.45
CA ALA A 40 -7.24 35.97 5.12
C ALA A 40 -7.12 34.56 4.53
N PHE A 41 -8.27 33.93 4.23
CA PHE A 41 -8.32 32.52 3.84
C PHE A 41 -8.90 32.41 2.43
N LYS A 42 -8.07 32.01 1.47
CA LYS A 42 -8.47 31.88 0.06
C LYS A 42 -8.61 30.42 -0.30
N ALA A 43 -9.72 30.07 -0.95
CA ALA A 43 -9.92 28.76 -1.55
C ALA A 43 -9.81 28.86 -3.07
N GLU A 44 -9.08 27.92 -3.67
CA GLU A 44 -8.99 27.74 -5.11
C GLU A 44 -9.00 26.24 -5.42
N LYS A 45 -9.25 25.86 -6.67
CA LYS A 45 -9.20 24.46 -7.10
C LYS A 45 -7.95 23.76 -6.57
N TYR A 46 -8.20 22.77 -5.72
CA TYR A 46 -7.24 21.80 -5.20
C TYR A 46 -6.31 22.33 -4.09
N GLY A 47 -6.56 23.53 -3.56
CA GLY A 47 -5.76 24.09 -2.48
C GLY A 47 -6.42 25.22 -1.68
N TYR A 48 -5.84 25.46 -0.52
CA TYR A 48 -6.18 26.60 0.33
C TYR A 48 -4.94 27.47 0.53
N SER A 49 -5.14 28.77 0.75
CA SER A 49 -4.08 29.73 1.08
C SER A 49 -4.49 30.56 2.32
N PRO A 50 -3.75 30.48 3.44
CA PRO A 50 -2.57 29.64 3.65
C PRO A 50 -2.93 28.15 3.66
N SER A 51 -2.07 27.31 3.08
CA SER A 51 -2.27 25.86 3.03
C SER A 51 -1.97 25.17 4.37
N LYS A 52 -1.30 25.90 5.28
CA LYS A 52 -0.89 25.45 6.60
C LYS A 52 -1.03 26.60 7.59
N ILE A 53 -1.83 26.41 8.62
CA ILE A 53 -2.03 27.34 9.73
C ILE A 53 -1.36 26.74 10.95
N VAL A 54 -0.46 27.48 11.59
CA VAL A 54 0.25 27.04 12.79
C VAL A 54 -0.05 28.02 13.92
N VAL A 55 -0.71 27.53 14.96
CA VAL A 55 -1.17 28.29 16.11
C VAL A 55 -0.83 27.56 17.40
N ASN A 56 -1.11 28.19 18.52
CA ASN A 56 -0.99 27.62 19.83
C ASN A 56 -2.35 27.18 20.39
N LYS A 57 -2.34 26.20 21.30
CA LYS A 57 -3.55 25.81 22.00
C LYS A 57 -4.09 27.01 22.80
N GLY A 58 -5.36 27.31 22.60
CA GLY A 58 -6.07 28.44 23.20
C GLY A 58 -6.07 29.71 22.35
N ASP A 59 -5.39 29.73 21.21
CA ASP A 59 -5.47 30.86 20.28
C ASP A 59 -6.89 30.99 19.70
N LYS A 60 -7.37 32.24 19.58
CA LYS A 60 -8.59 32.58 18.86
C LYS A 60 -8.25 32.79 17.38
N ILE A 61 -8.97 32.14 16.48
CA ILE A 61 -8.77 32.24 15.04
C ILE A 61 -10.01 32.89 14.43
N ILE A 62 -9.79 33.94 13.65
CA ILE A 62 -10.80 34.64 12.86
C ILE A 62 -10.42 34.46 11.39
N LEU A 63 -11.15 33.61 10.67
CA LEU A 63 -10.96 33.39 9.25
C LEU A 63 -11.83 34.37 8.46
N LYS A 64 -11.26 34.94 7.40
CA LYS A 64 -11.98 35.69 6.37
C LYS A 64 -11.96 34.91 5.05
N PRO A 65 -12.85 33.92 4.90
CA PRO A 65 -12.86 33.03 3.74
C PRO A 65 -13.37 33.72 2.47
N THR A 66 -12.72 33.45 1.35
CA THR A 66 -13.17 33.85 0.01
C THR A 66 -12.74 32.83 -1.04
N SER A 67 -13.60 32.56 -2.02
CA SER A 67 -13.24 31.71 -3.16
C SER A 67 -12.72 32.54 -4.34
N LEU A 68 -11.67 32.04 -5.00
CA LEU A 68 -11.09 32.65 -6.20
C LEU A 68 -11.70 32.12 -7.51
N ASP A 69 -12.44 31.01 -7.49
CA ASP A 69 -12.89 30.33 -8.71
C ASP A 69 -14.30 29.71 -8.63
N VAL A 70 -14.51 28.66 -7.84
CA VAL A 70 -15.79 27.94 -7.73
C VAL A 70 -16.25 27.88 -6.27
N THR A 71 -17.47 27.42 -6.02
CA THR A 71 -17.89 27.20 -4.64
C THR A 71 -17.06 26.08 -4.01
N HIS A 72 -16.51 26.35 -2.82
CA HIS A 72 -15.75 25.38 -2.04
C HIS A 72 -16.44 25.13 -0.71
N GLY A 73 -16.06 24.03 -0.06
CA GLY A 73 -16.41 23.76 1.32
C GLY A 73 -15.20 23.88 2.23
N PHE A 74 -15.48 23.85 3.52
CA PHE A 74 -14.51 23.71 4.57
C PHE A 74 -15.13 22.85 5.67
N LEU A 75 -14.42 21.80 6.06
CA LEU A 75 -14.69 20.98 7.23
C LEU A 75 -13.37 20.79 7.95
N LEU A 76 -13.30 21.16 9.24
CA LEU A 76 -12.11 20.96 10.06
C LEU A 76 -12.24 19.65 10.87
N ASP A 77 -11.38 18.68 10.55
CA ASP A 77 -11.37 17.38 11.24
C ASP A 77 -11.23 17.58 12.76
N GLY A 78 -12.11 16.94 13.55
CA GLY A 78 -12.10 17.03 15.01
C GLY A 78 -12.75 18.30 15.59
N TYR A 79 -13.24 19.22 14.77
CA TYR A 79 -14.00 20.41 15.18
C TYR A 79 -15.39 20.38 14.58
N SER A 80 -16.39 20.89 15.31
CA SER A 80 -17.75 21.11 14.76
C SER A 80 -17.78 22.39 13.91
N LEU A 81 -16.85 22.49 12.95
CA LEU A 81 -16.68 23.66 12.10
C LEU A 81 -16.79 23.26 10.63
N GLU A 82 -17.92 23.61 10.03
CA GLU A 82 -18.22 23.37 8.63
C GLU A 82 -18.84 24.62 7.99
N PHE A 83 -18.31 25.07 6.85
CA PHE A 83 -18.86 26.19 6.10
C PHE A 83 -18.65 26.08 4.59
N VAL A 84 -19.50 26.77 3.83
CA VAL A 84 -19.40 26.90 2.37
C VAL A 84 -18.81 28.25 2.03
N ILE A 85 -17.82 28.24 1.13
CA ILE A 85 -17.07 29.41 0.67
C ILE A 85 -17.52 29.73 -0.75
N LYS A 86 -18.17 30.87 -0.95
CA LYS A 86 -18.49 31.39 -2.29
C LYS A 86 -17.57 32.54 -2.67
N GLN A 87 -17.68 32.96 -3.93
CA GLN A 87 -17.00 34.14 -4.44
C GLN A 87 -17.56 35.40 -3.75
N GLN A 88 -16.80 36.50 -3.84
CA GLN A 88 -17.18 37.82 -3.27
C GLN A 88 -17.34 37.83 -1.74
N GLY A 89 -16.72 36.88 -1.02
CA GLY A 89 -16.74 36.83 0.45
C GLY A 89 -18.09 36.45 1.06
N ILE A 90 -19.01 35.90 0.27
CA ILE A 90 -20.27 35.34 0.77
C ILE A 90 -20.00 33.93 1.29
N ASN A 91 -20.15 33.72 2.60
CA ASN A 91 -19.94 32.42 3.23
C ASN A 91 -21.20 31.96 3.97
N TYR A 92 -21.39 30.64 4.04
CA TYR A 92 -22.51 30.02 4.78
C TYR A 92 -21.93 29.11 5.86
N LEU A 93 -22.11 29.47 7.12
CA LEU A 93 -21.67 28.67 8.27
C LEU A 93 -22.79 27.71 8.65
N LYS A 94 -22.47 26.43 8.77
CA LYS A 94 -23.41 25.42 9.24
C LYS A 94 -23.51 25.49 10.76
N TYR A 95 -24.73 25.51 11.29
CA TYR A 95 -25.00 25.32 12.71
C TYR A 95 -25.98 24.18 12.93
N LEU A 96 -25.91 23.57 14.11
CA LEU A 96 -26.79 22.50 14.54
C LEU A 96 -27.68 23.03 15.65
N TRP A 97 -28.95 22.66 15.61
CA TRP A 97 -29.93 22.98 16.65
C TRP A 97 -30.79 21.76 16.94
N GLU A 98 -31.26 21.64 18.17
CA GLU A 98 -32.13 20.55 18.60
C GLU A 98 -33.57 21.08 18.64
N ASP A 99 -34.50 20.38 18.00
CA ASP A 99 -35.92 20.72 18.10
C ASP A 99 -36.53 20.24 19.43
N ASP A 100 -37.79 20.63 19.65
CA ASP A 100 -38.52 20.29 20.88
C ASP A 100 -38.69 18.77 21.09
N ASP A 101 -38.54 17.97 20.01
CA ASP A 101 -38.61 16.50 20.04
C ASP A 101 -37.23 15.84 20.28
N GLY A 102 -36.19 16.65 20.53
CA GLY A 102 -34.81 16.17 20.76
C GLY A 102 -34.09 15.75 19.48
N LYS A 103 -34.61 16.12 18.31
CA LYS A 103 -34.01 15.79 17.01
C LYS A 103 -33.08 16.92 16.57
N LEU A 104 -31.84 16.52 16.28
CA LEU A 104 -30.82 17.42 15.75
C LEU A 104 -31.10 17.77 14.29
N ASN A 105 -31.30 19.06 14.05
CA ASN A 105 -31.47 19.67 12.73
C ASN A 105 -30.23 20.52 12.38
N ALA A 106 -30.03 20.79 11.09
CA ALA A 106 -28.91 21.58 10.58
C ALA A 106 -29.40 22.68 9.64
N ASP A 107 -28.88 23.90 9.80
CA ASP A 107 -29.19 25.04 8.93
C ASP A 107 -27.92 25.89 8.67
N TRP A 108 -28.04 26.94 7.84
CA TRP A 108 -26.92 27.70 7.30
C TRP A 108 -27.08 29.22 7.45
N ASP A 109 -26.14 29.85 8.16
CA ASP A 109 -26.10 31.31 8.35
C ASP A 109 -25.14 31.99 7.38
N LYS A 110 -25.59 33.10 6.78
CA LYS A 110 -24.71 33.94 5.96
C LYS A 110 -23.79 34.78 6.85
N VAL A 111 -22.48 34.56 6.72
CA VAL A 111 -21.45 35.21 7.55
C VAL A 111 -20.31 35.77 6.71
N SER A 112 -19.66 36.83 7.20
CA SER A 112 -18.47 37.42 6.58
C SER A 112 -17.16 36.90 7.19
N GLU A 113 -17.20 36.51 8.46
CA GLU A 113 -16.04 36.03 9.22
C GLU A 113 -16.42 34.76 10.00
N ILE A 114 -15.45 33.89 10.22
CA ILE A 114 -15.62 32.62 10.94
C ILE A 114 -14.68 32.64 12.14
N GLU A 115 -15.23 32.54 13.35
CA GLU A 115 -14.45 32.55 14.58
C GLU A 115 -14.46 31.20 15.28
N PHE A 116 -13.31 30.73 15.74
CA PHE A 116 -13.21 29.56 16.61
C PHE A 116 -11.94 29.60 17.48
N VAL A 117 -11.89 28.77 18.52
CA VAL A 117 -10.73 28.64 19.41
C VAL A 117 -10.01 27.32 19.14
N ALA A 118 -8.68 27.37 19.00
CA ALA A 118 -7.84 26.18 18.83
C ALA A 118 -7.62 25.48 20.19
N ASP A 119 -8.65 24.81 20.71
CA ASP A 119 -8.68 24.18 22.03
C ASP A 119 -7.98 22.78 22.11
N LYS A 120 -7.75 22.14 20.98
CA LYS A 120 -7.17 20.79 20.88
C LYS A 120 -5.75 20.86 20.30
N SER A 121 -4.81 20.19 20.95
CA SER A 121 -3.41 20.13 20.48
C SER A 121 -3.22 19.01 19.46
N GLY A 122 -2.36 19.24 18.46
CA GLY A 122 -2.04 18.25 17.44
C GLY A 122 -2.13 18.80 16.02
N LYS A 123 -2.13 17.90 15.05
CA LYS A 123 -2.41 18.23 13.65
C LYS A 123 -3.84 17.83 13.29
N PHE A 124 -4.56 18.78 12.71
CA PHE A 124 -5.89 18.61 12.15
C PHE A 124 -5.83 18.92 10.66
N THR A 125 -6.67 18.26 9.88
CA THR A 125 -6.78 18.51 8.44
C THR A 125 -8.11 19.20 8.20
N TYR A 126 -8.11 20.26 7.40
CA TYR A 126 -9.37 20.81 6.87
C TYR A 126 -9.54 20.43 5.41
N ARG A 127 -10.79 20.19 5.00
CA ARG A 127 -11.15 19.56 3.73
C ARG A 127 -12.26 20.31 3.02
N CYS A 128 -12.31 20.17 1.71
CA CYS A 128 -13.44 20.67 0.93
C CYS A 128 -14.61 19.70 1.02
N THR A 129 -15.80 20.17 1.41
CA THR A 129 -17.06 19.39 1.41
C THR A 129 -17.88 19.59 0.13
N GLN A 130 -17.54 20.57 -0.69
CA GLN A 130 -18.23 20.89 -1.95
C GLN A 130 -17.46 20.35 -3.14
N ILE A 131 -18.14 19.68 -4.07
CA ILE A 131 -17.51 19.11 -5.26
C ILE A 131 -16.98 20.24 -6.16
N CYS A 132 -15.69 20.54 -6.02
CA CYS A 132 -15.03 21.67 -6.67
C CYS A 132 -14.20 21.30 -7.92
N GLY A 133 -14.13 20.01 -8.26
CA GLY A 133 -13.42 19.50 -9.43
C GLY A 133 -12.97 18.05 -9.27
N ASN A 134 -12.18 17.54 -10.22
CA ASN A 134 -11.76 16.13 -10.27
C ASN A 134 -10.90 15.70 -9.08
N LEU A 135 -10.10 16.64 -8.54
CA LEU A 135 -9.22 16.42 -7.40
C LEU A 135 -9.84 16.86 -6.06
N HIS A 136 -11.16 17.10 -6.01
CA HIS A 136 -11.88 17.48 -4.80
C HIS A 136 -11.55 16.62 -3.55
N PRO A 137 -11.51 15.27 -3.63
CA PRO A 137 -11.20 14.43 -2.46
C PRO A 137 -9.80 14.67 -1.85
N PHE A 138 -8.92 15.31 -2.61
CA PHE A 138 -7.55 15.63 -2.22
C PHE A 138 -7.36 17.11 -1.90
N MET A 139 -8.42 17.92 -1.91
CA MET A 139 -8.36 19.33 -1.52
C MET A 139 -8.32 19.43 0.01
N THR A 140 -7.11 19.52 0.54
CA THR A 140 -6.82 19.52 1.97
C THR A 140 -5.89 20.66 2.34
N GLY A 141 -5.98 21.13 3.59
CA GLY A 141 -4.96 21.93 4.24
C GLY A 141 -4.76 21.52 5.71
N GLU A 142 -3.77 22.11 6.36
CA GLU A 142 -3.33 21.69 7.69
C GLU A 142 -3.54 22.78 8.74
N LEU A 143 -4.11 22.41 9.89
CA LEU A 143 -4.06 23.19 11.12
C LEU A 143 -3.15 22.48 12.12
N ILE A 144 -2.05 23.10 12.53
CA ILE A 144 -1.16 22.59 13.58
C ILE A 144 -1.33 23.45 14.81
N VAL A 145 -1.86 22.84 15.88
CA VAL A 145 -2.03 23.47 17.18
C VAL A 145 -0.94 22.97 18.12
N ARG A 146 -0.02 23.87 18.49
CA ARG A 146 1.09 23.57 19.39
C ARG A 146 0.62 23.51 20.85
N PRO A 147 1.27 22.68 21.70
CA PRO A 147 2.34 21.73 21.37
C PRO A 147 1.81 20.48 20.64
N ASN A 148 2.46 20.06 19.55
CA ASN A 148 2.05 18.88 18.79
C ASN A 148 2.66 17.60 19.39
N SER A 149 2.22 17.25 20.60
CA SER A 149 2.76 16.12 21.35
C SER A 149 2.71 14.79 20.57
N PRO A 150 1.64 14.41 19.85
CA PRO A 150 1.61 13.15 19.11
C PRO A 150 2.75 12.99 18.10
N TYR A 151 3.09 14.06 17.36
CA TYR A 151 4.21 14.04 16.42
C TYR A 151 5.56 13.86 17.16
N HIS A 152 5.79 14.63 18.23
CA HIS A 152 7.03 14.53 19.01
C HIS A 152 7.20 13.15 19.64
N PHE A 153 6.12 12.54 20.14
CA PHE A 153 6.14 11.15 20.59
C PHE A 153 6.51 10.18 19.47
N ALA A 154 5.91 10.30 18.28
CA ALA A 154 6.19 9.39 17.18
C ALA A 154 7.66 9.47 16.72
N ILE A 155 8.23 10.68 16.63
CA ILE A 155 9.66 10.87 16.29
C ILE A 155 10.56 10.31 17.39
N SER A 156 10.25 10.60 18.65
CA SER A 156 11.04 10.10 19.78
C SER A 156 11.02 8.57 19.84
N LEU A 157 9.84 7.97 19.65
CA LEU A 157 9.66 6.52 19.59
C LEU A 157 10.33 5.91 18.36
N SER A 158 10.37 6.58 17.21
CA SER A 158 11.06 6.04 16.02
C SER A 158 12.57 5.93 16.25
N VAL A 159 13.17 6.95 16.89
CA VAL A 159 14.58 6.94 17.31
C VAL A 159 14.80 5.85 18.36
N TRP A 160 13.92 5.76 19.36
CA TRP A 160 14.00 4.73 20.40
C TRP A 160 13.90 3.31 19.82
N ILE A 161 13.04 3.05 18.83
CA ILE A 161 12.92 1.74 18.15
C ILE A 161 14.24 1.37 17.46
N VAL A 162 14.90 2.32 16.80
CA VAL A 162 16.21 2.08 16.15
C VAL A 162 17.29 1.79 17.17
N LEU A 163 17.40 2.61 18.22
CA LEU A 163 18.39 2.42 19.28
C LEU A 163 18.17 1.09 20.00
N SER A 164 16.93 0.80 20.39
CA SER A 164 16.54 -0.45 21.02
C SER A 164 16.82 -1.66 20.12
N GLY A 165 16.51 -1.57 18.82
CA GLY A 165 16.83 -2.61 17.84
C GLY A 165 18.33 -2.88 17.77
N LEU A 166 19.15 -1.84 17.64
CA LEU A 166 20.61 -1.95 17.58
C LEU A 166 21.21 -2.54 18.87
N LEU A 167 20.67 -2.18 20.04
CA LEU A 167 21.09 -2.75 21.33
C LEU A 167 20.71 -4.24 21.44
N LEU A 168 19.48 -4.61 21.06
CA LEU A 168 19.03 -6.01 21.06
C LEU A 168 19.85 -6.88 20.10
N PHE A 169 20.23 -6.34 18.94
CA PHE A 169 21.07 -7.03 17.96
C PHE A 169 22.46 -7.37 18.51
N GLN A 170 22.99 -6.54 19.40
CA GLN A 170 24.28 -6.77 20.07
C GLN A 170 24.15 -7.73 21.25
N ALA A 171 23.05 -7.68 22.00
CA ALA A 171 22.85 -8.44 23.22
C ALA A 171 22.33 -9.87 23.01
N ASN A 172 21.90 -10.20 21.80
CA ASN A 172 21.30 -11.49 21.48
C ASN A 172 22.17 -12.33 20.51
N PRO A 173 23.31 -12.89 20.95
CA PRO A 173 24.15 -13.76 20.12
C PRO A 173 23.54 -15.15 19.89
N GLY A 174 22.58 -15.58 20.71
CA GLY A 174 21.95 -16.89 20.65
C GLY A 174 20.44 -16.80 20.44
N GLU A 175 19.97 -17.46 19.39
CA GLU A 175 18.59 -17.51 18.93
C GLU A 175 17.58 -17.90 20.03
N ARG A 176 16.73 -16.96 20.42
CA ARG A 176 15.29 -17.26 20.55
C ARG A 176 14.60 -16.57 19.40
N SER A 177 14.78 -17.08 18.18
CA SER A 177 13.56 -17.21 17.40
C SER A 177 12.77 -18.20 18.22
N ALA A 178 11.67 -17.79 18.85
CA ALA A 178 10.58 -18.74 18.94
C ALA A 178 10.47 -19.27 17.50
N VAL A 179 10.88 -20.52 17.29
CA VAL A 179 10.68 -21.17 16.01
C VAL A 179 9.18 -21.31 16.00
N PHE A 180 8.48 -20.27 15.54
CA PHE A 180 7.10 -20.41 15.16
C PHE A 180 7.19 -21.43 14.03
N SER A 181 6.93 -22.68 14.38
CA SER A 181 6.87 -23.76 13.43
C SER A 181 5.81 -23.38 12.42
N ARG A 182 6.09 -23.67 11.14
CA ARG A 182 5.07 -23.51 10.11
C ARG A 182 3.87 -24.33 10.55
N ILE A 183 2.70 -23.71 10.56
CA ILE A 183 1.46 -24.40 10.90
C ILE A 183 0.82 -24.85 9.60
N ASN A 184 0.63 -26.15 9.42
CA ASN A 184 -0.08 -26.68 8.26
C ASN A 184 -1.58 -26.37 8.39
N LEU A 185 -2.11 -25.48 7.56
CA LEU A 185 -3.52 -25.08 7.63
C LEU A 185 -4.48 -26.22 7.29
N PHE A 186 -4.04 -27.25 6.56
CA PHE A 186 -4.87 -28.41 6.27
C PHE A 186 -5.07 -29.32 7.49
N GLU A 187 -4.18 -29.26 8.47
CA GLU A 187 -4.33 -30.01 9.73
C GLU A 187 -5.19 -29.25 10.74
N VAL A 188 -5.18 -27.91 10.68
CA VAL A 188 -5.91 -27.06 11.63
C VAL A 188 -7.34 -26.76 11.19
N LEU A 189 -7.57 -26.55 9.89
CA LEU A 189 -8.88 -26.16 9.37
C LEU A 189 -9.54 -27.35 8.65
N PRO A 190 -10.52 -28.04 9.28
CA PRO A 190 -11.18 -29.18 8.67
C PRO A 190 -11.91 -28.75 7.39
N GLY A 191 -11.83 -29.58 6.35
CA GLY A 191 -12.50 -29.31 5.07
C GLY A 191 -11.77 -28.34 4.13
N LEU A 192 -10.78 -27.57 4.59
CA LEU A 192 -10.04 -26.64 3.72
C LEU A 192 -9.37 -27.35 2.54
N LYS A 193 -8.69 -28.47 2.81
CA LYS A 193 -8.03 -29.29 1.79
C LYS A 193 -9.02 -29.81 0.75
N TRP A 194 -10.18 -30.28 1.20
CA TRP A 194 -11.26 -30.73 0.33
C TRP A 194 -11.74 -29.58 -0.57
N LEU A 195 -11.96 -28.39 -0.01
CA LEU A 195 -12.45 -27.22 -0.73
C LEU A 195 -11.47 -26.79 -1.83
N VAL A 196 -10.19 -26.60 -1.49
CA VAL A 196 -9.18 -26.12 -2.47
C VAL A 196 -8.86 -27.14 -3.56
N ASN A 197 -9.05 -28.44 -3.28
CA ASN A 197 -8.88 -29.51 -4.27
C ASN A 197 -10.08 -29.65 -5.21
N ARG A 198 -11.24 -29.05 -4.91
CA ARG A 198 -12.36 -29.02 -5.86
C ARG A 198 -11.96 -28.30 -7.15
N ARG A 199 -12.37 -28.86 -8.28
CA ARG A 199 -12.07 -28.27 -9.59
C ARG A 199 -12.74 -26.93 -9.81
N SER A 200 -13.99 -26.83 -9.37
CA SER A 200 -14.77 -25.59 -9.40
C SER A 200 -14.20 -24.49 -8.51
N PHE A 201 -13.35 -24.78 -7.51
CA PHE A 201 -12.88 -23.80 -6.54
C PHE A 201 -12.28 -22.54 -7.18
N GLN A 202 -11.36 -22.69 -8.14
CA GLN A 202 -10.77 -21.53 -8.81
C GLN A 202 -11.79 -20.72 -9.58
N PHE A 203 -12.65 -21.40 -10.33
CA PHE A 203 -13.68 -20.74 -11.13
C PHE A 203 -14.66 -19.99 -10.22
N LEU A 204 -15.11 -20.60 -9.12
CA LEU A 204 -16.02 -19.99 -8.15
C LEU A 204 -15.40 -18.80 -7.43
N VAL A 205 -14.09 -18.82 -7.14
CA VAL A 205 -13.40 -17.67 -6.55
C VAL A 205 -13.16 -16.55 -7.56
N LEU A 206 -12.95 -16.89 -8.84
CA LEU A 206 -12.74 -15.90 -9.92
C LEU A 206 -14.05 -15.27 -10.39
N LEU A 207 -15.15 -16.04 -10.45
CA LEU A 207 -16.39 -15.64 -11.11
C LEU A 207 -16.99 -14.33 -10.57
N PRO A 208 -17.14 -14.11 -9.25
CA PRO A 208 -17.64 -12.84 -8.72
C PRO A 208 -16.77 -11.67 -9.15
N GLY A 209 -15.44 -11.84 -9.09
CA GLY A 209 -14.50 -10.82 -9.53
C GLY A 209 -14.63 -10.49 -11.01
N VAL A 210 -14.90 -11.48 -11.87
CA VAL A 210 -15.12 -11.27 -13.30
C VAL A 210 -16.41 -10.48 -13.56
N VAL A 211 -17.52 -10.87 -12.93
CA VAL A 211 -18.81 -10.17 -13.07
C VAL A 211 -18.69 -8.72 -12.62
N ILE A 212 -18.14 -8.49 -11.42
CA ILE A 212 -17.94 -7.16 -10.85
C ILE A 212 -17.00 -6.32 -11.74
N PHE A 213 -15.95 -6.93 -12.29
CA PHE A 213 -15.00 -6.23 -13.14
C PHE A 213 -15.61 -5.74 -14.46
N TYR A 214 -16.49 -6.53 -15.09
CA TYR A 214 -17.22 -6.04 -16.27
C TYR A 214 -18.19 -4.92 -15.89
N LEU A 215 -18.86 -5.01 -14.74
CA LEU A 215 -19.65 -3.91 -14.19
C LEU A 215 -18.84 -2.62 -14.02
N PHE A 216 -17.58 -2.72 -13.57
CA PHE A 216 -16.70 -1.54 -13.47
C PHE A 216 -16.41 -0.90 -14.82
N ILE A 217 -16.17 -1.70 -15.86
CA ILE A 217 -15.96 -1.17 -17.22
C ILE A 217 -17.23 -0.48 -17.71
N LEU A 218 -18.39 -1.12 -17.55
CA LEU A 218 -19.69 -0.58 -17.95
C LEU A 218 -20.00 0.74 -17.23
N SER A 219 -19.90 0.75 -15.90
CA SER A 219 -20.07 1.96 -15.07
C SER A 219 -19.08 3.06 -15.43
N SER A 220 -17.85 2.72 -15.79
CA SER A 220 -16.84 3.73 -16.11
C SER A 220 -17.02 4.37 -17.48
N LEU A 221 -17.70 3.69 -18.41
CA LEU A 221 -17.97 4.19 -19.76
C LEU A 221 -19.33 4.88 -19.88
N TRP A 222 -20.35 4.36 -19.18
CA TRP A 222 -21.74 4.82 -19.29
C TRP A 222 -22.34 5.37 -18.00
N GLY A 223 -21.70 5.15 -16.86
CA GLY A 223 -22.16 5.67 -15.58
C GLY A 223 -21.68 7.10 -15.30
N SER A 224 -21.81 7.52 -14.05
CA SER A 224 -21.43 8.88 -13.62
C SER A 224 -19.97 9.21 -13.97
N PRO A 225 -19.70 10.36 -14.63
CA PRO A 225 -18.34 10.81 -14.90
C PRO A 225 -17.61 11.33 -13.65
N VAL A 226 -18.34 11.51 -12.54
CA VAL A 226 -17.80 12.04 -11.28
C VAL A 226 -17.26 10.87 -10.44
N GLY A 227 -15.97 10.92 -10.10
CA GLY A 227 -15.27 9.81 -9.44
C GLY A 227 -15.89 9.35 -8.11
N ASN A 228 -16.41 10.26 -7.28
CA ASN A 228 -17.03 9.90 -6.00
C ASN A 228 -18.42 9.25 -6.12
N ARG A 229 -19.02 9.28 -7.32
CA ARG A 229 -20.30 8.64 -7.65
C ARG A 229 -20.13 7.44 -8.58
N ASN A 230 -18.88 7.06 -8.91
CA ASN A 230 -18.62 5.94 -9.81
C ASN A 230 -18.12 4.74 -9.01
N ILE A 231 -18.83 3.61 -9.08
CA ILE A 231 -18.49 2.39 -8.34
C ILE A 231 -17.08 1.89 -8.66
N ALA A 232 -16.62 2.03 -9.91
CA ALA A 232 -15.29 1.58 -10.29
C ALA A 232 -14.21 2.37 -9.55
N ILE A 233 -14.38 3.69 -9.41
CA ILE A 233 -13.39 4.53 -8.74
C ILE A 233 -13.37 4.24 -7.23
N ILE A 234 -14.52 4.22 -6.58
CA ILE A 234 -14.64 3.98 -5.15
C ILE A 234 -14.19 2.55 -4.81
N ILE A 235 -14.72 1.53 -5.48
CA ILE A 235 -14.41 0.14 -5.11
C ILE A 235 -12.98 -0.24 -5.50
N VAL A 236 -12.47 0.18 -6.67
CA VAL A 236 -11.09 -0.17 -7.06
C VAL A 236 -10.08 0.66 -6.27
N TRP A 237 -10.14 1.98 -6.36
CA TRP A 237 -9.04 2.82 -5.88
C TRP A 237 -9.11 3.15 -4.39
N ILE A 238 -10.28 3.01 -3.75
CA ILE A 238 -10.43 3.21 -2.30
C ILE A 238 -10.49 1.86 -1.58
N LEU A 239 -11.57 1.10 -1.76
CA LEU A 239 -11.82 -0.11 -0.97
C LEU A 239 -10.83 -1.23 -1.30
N TRP A 240 -10.73 -1.63 -2.57
CA TRP A 240 -9.86 -2.72 -3.01
C TRP A 240 -8.40 -2.40 -2.78
N TRP A 241 -7.95 -1.17 -3.08
CA TRP A 241 -6.57 -0.77 -2.85
C TRP A 241 -6.19 -0.88 -1.36
N PHE A 242 -7.04 -0.37 -0.46
CA PHE A 242 -6.82 -0.51 0.97
C PHE A 242 -6.83 -1.97 1.40
N ALA A 243 -7.84 -2.75 1.02
CA ALA A 243 -7.93 -4.18 1.35
C ALA A 243 -6.72 -4.96 0.83
N LEU A 244 -6.22 -4.62 -0.37
CA LEU A 244 -5.03 -5.21 -0.94
C LEU A 244 -3.79 -4.99 -0.07
N LYS A 245 -3.55 -3.74 0.36
CA LYS A 245 -2.34 -3.38 1.12
C LYS A 245 -2.42 -3.75 2.59
N ALA A 246 -3.57 -3.56 3.23
CA ALA A 246 -3.78 -3.77 4.67
C ALA A 246 -4.10 -5.23 5.03
N ILE A 247 -4.75 -5.98 4.14
CA ILE A 247 -5.28 -7.31 4.45
C ILE A 247 -4.63 -8.37 3.55
N PHE A 248 -4.82 -8.30 2.23
CA PHE A 248 -4.40 -9.38 1.34
C PHE A 248 -2.88 -9.57 1.30
N VAL A 249 -2.10 -8.49 1.27
CA VAL A 249 -0.64 -8.59 1.22
C VAL A 249 -0.05 -9.13 2.53
N PRO A 250 -0.33 -8.55 3.73
CA PRO A 250 0.28 -9.02 4.97
C PRO A 250 -0.19 -10.43 5.37
N LEU A 251 -1.47 -10.73 5.16
CA LEU A 251 -2.05 -12.01 5.56
C LEU A 251 -1.90 -13.06 4.45
N GLY A 252 -2.42 -12.76 3.25
CA GLY A 252 -2.63 -13.69 2.15
C GLY A 252 -1.55 -13.75 1.07
N GLY A 253 -0.57 -12.84 1.10
CA GLY A 253 0.46 -12.71 0.08
C GLY A 253 -0.12 -12.40 -1.29
N ARG A 254 -0.17 -13.41 -2.17
CA ARG A 254 -0.67 -13.30 -3.54
C ARG A 254 -2.08 -13.88 -3.74
N LEU A 255 -2.88 -13.98 -2.69
CA LEU A 255 -4.30 -14.37 -2.79
C LEU A 255 -5.06 -13.55 -3.84
N TRP A 256 -4.79 -12.25 -3.95
CA TRP A 256 -5.38 -11.42 -5.01
C TRP A 256 -5.08 -11.96 -6.42
N CYS A 257 -3.85 -12.44 -6.68
CA CYS A 257 -3.48 -12.97 -7.99
C CYS A 257 -4.24 -14.26 -8.37
N MET A 258 -4.82 -14.96 -7.38
CA MET A 258 -5.71 -16.11 -7.60
C MET A 258 -7.11 -15.66 -8.02
N MET A 259 -7.66 -14.62 -7.39
CA MET A 259 -9.02 -14.09 -7.65
C MET A 259 -9.06 -12.96 -8.70
N CYS A 260 -7.90 -12.52 -9.19
CA CYS A 260 -7.80 -11.43 -10.16
C CYS A 260 -8.58 -11.78 -11.45
N PRO A 261 -9.51 -10.93 -11.90
CA PRO A 261 -10.36 -11.22 -13.05
C PRO A 261 -9.66 -11.02 -14.41
N LEU A 262 -8.62 -10.18 -14.44
CA LEU A 262 -7.89 -9.81 -15.67
C LEU A 262 -7.37 -10.99 -16.51
N PRO A 263 -6.77 -12.05 -15.93
CA PRO A 263 -6.34 -13.20 -16.71
C PRO A 263 -7.49 -14.15 -17.12
N ALA A 264 -8.69 -14.04 -16.56
CA ALA A 264 -9.72 -15.07 -16.71
C ALA A 264 -10.18 -15.28 -18.16
N PRO A 265 -10.53 -14.25 -18.96
CA PRO A 265 -10.95 -14.44 -20.35
C PRO A 265 -9.86 -15.10 -21.20
N ALA A 266 -8.62 -14.62 -21.04
CA ALA A 266 -7.45 -15.14 -21.71
C ALA A 266 -7.17 -16.60 -21.33
N GLU A 267 -7.31 -16.95 -20.04
CA GLU A 267 -7.08 -18.29 -19.54
C GLU A 267 -8.16 -19.28 -19.97
N TRP A 268 -9.43 -18.89 -19.96
CA TRP A 268 -10.53 -19.73 -20.43
C TRP A 268 -10.43 -20.00 -21.93
N LEU A 269 -10.09 -18.98 -22.73
CA LEU A 269 -9.83 -19.14 -24.16
C LEU A 269 -8.60 -20.02 -24.43
N SER A 270 -7.53 -19.83 -23.65
CA SER A 270 -6.30 -20.62 -23.72
C SER A 270 -6.54 -22.09 -23.38
N ARG A 271 -7.34 -22.37 -22.34
CA ARG A 271 -7.65 -23.73 -21.86
C ARG A 271 -8.80 -24.41 -22.62
N ARG A 272 -9.63 -23.64 -23.34
CA ARG A 272 -10.90 -24.07 -23.95
C ARG A 272 -11.84 -24.76 -22.95
N SER A 273 -11.76 -24.33 -21.70
CA SER A 273 -12.48 -24.93 -20.57
C SER A 273 -12.50 -23.96 -19.41
N LEU A 274 -13.61 -23.93 -18.68
CA LEU A 274 -13.76 -23.14 -17.46
C LEU A 274 -13.18 -23.87 -16.24
N THR A 275 -13.38 -25.19 -16.15
CA THR A 275 -13.06 -25.99 -14.96
C THR A 275 -12.38 -27.34 -15.27
N ALA A 276 -12.75 -28.00 -16.37
CA ALA A 276 -12.20 -29.31 -16.75
C ALA A 276 -10.73 -29.21 -17.18
N VAL A 277 -9.99 -30.31 -17.00
CA VAL A 277 -8.58 -30.45 -17.39
C VAL A 277 -8.46 -31.44 -18.53
N HIS A 278 -7.81 -31.01 -19.62
CA HIS A 278 -7.50 -31.86 -20.76
C HIS A 278 -6.07 -32.41 -20.62
N TYR A 279 -5.94 -33.62 -20.08
CA TYR A 279 -4.65 -34.29 -19.92
C TYR A 279 -4.22 -35.01 -21.20
N ILE A 280 -2.96 -34.82 -21.60
CA ILE A 280 -2.34 -35.56 -22.71
C ILE A 280 -1.18 -36.42 -22.19
N LYS A 281 -1.19 -37.72 -22.56
CA LYS A 281 -0.16 -38.68 -22.14
C LYS A 281 1.23 -38.28 -22.66
N LYS A 282 1.33 -37.95 -23.95
CA LYS A 282 2.58 -37.46 -24.56
C LYS A 282 2.70 -35.95 -24.31
N PRO A 283 3.74 -35.46 -23.61
CA PRO A 283 3.85 -34.05 -23.28
C PRO A 283 4.13 -33.22 -24.53
N PHE A 284 3.43 -32.10 -24.67
CA PHE A 284 3.68 -31.10 -25.71
C PHE A 284 4.54 -29.98 -25.13
N LYS A 285 5.74 -29.77 -25.69
CA LYS A 285 6.74 -28.80 -25.18
C LYS A 285 7.01 -28.94 -23.66
N GLY A 286 6.99 -30.18 -23.14
CA GLY A 286 7.23 -30.51 -21.74
C GLY A 286 6.03 -30.34 -20.79
N LEU A 287 4.83 -30.08 -21.32
CA LEU A 287 3.60 -29.99 -20.53
C LEU A 287 2.63 -31.11 -20.92
N HIS A 288 1.92 -31.67 -19.95
CA HIS A 288 0.87 -32.67 -20.19
C HIS A 288 -0.49 -32.04 -20.54
N HIS A 289 -0.44 -30.85 -21.14
CA HIS A 289 -1.60 -30.09 -21.58
C HIS A 289 -1.26 -29.31 -22.85
N ARG A 290 -2.27 -29.06 -23.68
CA ARG A 290 -2.16 -28.21 -24.86
C ARG A 290 -3.06 -27.00 -24.71
N PHE A 291 -2.47 -25.82 -24.73
CA PHE A 291 -3.20 -24.55 -24.75
C PHE A 291 -3.53 -24.14 -26.19
N SER A 292 -4.50 -23.25 -26.39
CA SER A 292 -4.73 -22.61 -27.68
C SER A 292 -3.60 -21.61 -28.01
N GLY A 293 -3.45 -21.27 -29.30
CA GLY A 293 -2.41 -20.33 -29.75
C GLY A 293 -1.03 -20.94 -30.05
N LEU A 294 -0.03 -20.07 -30.25
CA LEU A 294 1.32 -20.41 -30.70
C LEU A 294 2.19 -21.07 -29.62
N GLN A 295 1.88 -20.83 -28.34
CA GLN A 295 2.59 -21.37 -27.18
C GLN A 295 4.11 -21.17 -27.26
N ARG A 296 4.55 -19.96 -27.61
CA ARG A 296 5.97 -19.57 -27.59
C ARG A 296 6.44 -19.31 -26.16
N ASP A 297 7.76 -19.42 -25.94
CA ASP A 297 8.37 -19.01 -24.68
C ASP A 297 8.66 -17.51 -24.66
N TRP A 298 8.50 -16.92 -23.48
CA TRP A 298 8.89 -15.53 -23.26
C TRP A 298 10.42 -15.37 -23.37
N PRO A 299 10.93 -14.34 -24.08
CA PRO A 299 12.36 -14.15 -24.27
C PRO A 299 13.14 -14.14 -22.96
N LYS A 300 14.26 -14.88 -22.89
CA LYS A 300 15.07 -15.02 -21.66
C LYS A 300 15.53 -13.68 -21.08
N MET A 301 15.91 -12.72 -21.94
CA MET A 301 16.35 -11.39 -21.53
C MET A 301 15.28 -10.59 -20.77
N MET A 302 14.00 -10.88 -21.03
CA MET A 302 12.85 -10.20 -20.43
C MET A 302 12.23 -10.99 -19.26
N GLN A 303 12.88 -12.05 -18.78
CA GLN A 303 12.41 -12.84 -17.63
C GLN A 303 12.85 -12.22 -16.28
N ASN A 304 12.53 -10.94 -16.08
CA ASN A 304 12.86 -10.16 -14.88
C ASN A 304 11.75 -9.13 -14.59
N MET A 305 11.89 -8.35 -13.51
CA MET A 305 10.90 -7.35 -13.10
C MET A 305 11.09 -5.97 -13.73
N TRP A 306 12.09 -5.75 -14.60
CA TRP A 306 12.35 -4.41 -15.15
C TRP A 306 11.17 -3.87 -15.96
N LEU A 307 10.56 -4.70 -16.80
CA LEU A 307 9.40 -4.28 -17.58
C LEU A 307 8.21 -3.91 -16.67
N GLN A 308 7.98 -4.68 -15.60
CA GLN A 308 6.96 -4.35 -14.60
C GLN A 308 7.25 -3.01 -13.92
N ASN A 309 8.52 -2.74 -13.58
CA ASN A 309 8.94 -1.49 -12.94
C ASN A 309 8.69 -0.27 -13.85
N PHE A 310 9.09 -0.35 -15.13
CA PHE A 310 8.87 0.74 -16.08
C PHE A 310 7.38 0.95 -16.40
N ILE A 311 6.62 -0.13 -16.62
CA ILE A 311 5.17 -0.05 -16.81
C ILE A 311 4.50 0.58 -15.58
N PHE A 312 4.93 0.21 -14.38
CA PHE A 312 4.39 0.77 -13.15
C PHE A 312 4.66 2.27 -13.01
N LEU A 313 5.90 2.72 -13.26
CA LEU A 313 6.24 4.15 -13.26
C LEU A 313 5.48 4.93 -14.34
N ALA A 314 5.33 4.35 -15.54
CA ALA A 314 4.52 4.94 -16.59
C ALA A 314 3.05 5.08 -16.17
N MET A 315 2.46 4.03 -15.58
CA MET A 315 1.09 4.07 -15.06
C MET A 315 0.91 5.13 -13.96
N ILE A 316 1.88 5.25 -13.04
CA ILE A 316 1.87 6.25 -11.96
C ILE A 316 2.03 7.68 -12.47
N SER A 317 2.74 7.86 -13.59
CA SER A 317 2.89 9.17 -14.23
C SER A 317 1.53 9.77 -14.63
N PHE A 318 0.51 8.92 -14.80
CA PHE A 318 -0.88 9.29 -15.03
C PHE A 318 -1.80 8.90 -13.85
N GLY A 319 -1.24 8.65 -12.67
CA GLY A 319 -1.95 8.11 -11.50
C GLY A 319 -3.15 8.97 -11.10
N ILE A 320 -2.98 10.29 -11.03
CA ILE A 320 -4.09 11.22 -10.73
C ILE A 320 -5.22 11.10 -11.75
N ILE A 321 -4.90 10.98 -13.03
CA ILE A 321 -5.90 10.86 -14.11
C ILE A 321 -6.63 9.52 -14.00
N LEU A 322 -5.89 8.44 -13.74
CA LEU A 322 -6.47 7.10 -13.59
C LEU A 322 -7.44 7.03 -12.42
N ILE A 323 -7.08 7.58 -11.25
CA ILE A 323 -7.91 7.46 -10.04
C ILE A 323 -9.08 8.44 -9.98
N THR A 324 -9.03 9.56 -10.72
CA THR A 324 -10.08 10.59 -10.66
C THR A 324 -11.08 10.49 -11.81
N ARG A 325 -10.70 9.87 -12.93
CA ARG A 325 -11.53 9.82 -14.14
C ARG A 325 -11.93 8.39 -14.49
N PRO A 326 -13.23 8.04 -14.39
CA PRO A 326 -13.71 6.70 -14.69
C PRO A 326 -13.30 6.20 -16.08
N VAL A 327 -13.45 7.03 -17.13
CA VAL A 327 -13.09 6.67 -18.50
C VAL A 327 -11.61 6.29 -18.65
N ALA A 328 -10.71 6.95 -17.92
CA ALA A 328 -9.29 6.60 -17.93
C ALA A 328 -9.03 5.23 -17.28
N THR A 329 -9.74 4.93 -16.18
CA THR A 329 -9.72 3.59 -15.56
C THR A 329 -10.26 2.52 -16.51
N ALA A 330 -11.38 2.77 -17.21
CA ALA A 330 -11.92 1.84 -18.22
C ALA A 330 -10.92 1.59 -19.35
N GLY A 331 -10.32 2.65 -19.90
CA GLY A 331 -9.31 2.53 -20.96
C GLY A 331 -8.12 1.69 -20.53
N MET A 332 -7.63 1.89 -19.29
CA MET A 332 -6.57 1.07 -18.71
C MET A 332 -7.00 -0.41 -18.58
N PHE A 333 -8.20 -0.68 -18.08
CA PHE A 333 -8.73 -2.04 -17.93
C PHE A 333 -8.89 -2.76 -19.28
N LEU A 334 -9.45 -2.08 -20.28
CA LEU A 334 -9.59 -2.61 -21.64
C LEU A 334 -8.21 -2.88 -22.27
N LEU A 335 -7.27 -1.96 -22.13
CA LEU A 335 -5.89 -2.15 -22.61
C LEU A 335 -5.25 -3.39 -21.98
N ILE A 336 -5.41 -3.56 -20.66
CA ILE A 336 -4.88 -4.73 -19.96
C ILE A 336 -5.57 -6.02 -20.45
N LEU A 337 -6.90 -6.03 -20.61
CA LEU A 337 -7.64 -7.20 -21.11
C LEU A 337 -7.20 -7.61 -22.53
N VAL A 338 -7.07 -6.64 -23.44
CA VAL A 338 -6.58 -6.91 -24.80
C VAL A 338 -5.16 -7.44 -24.75
N THR A 339 -4.30 -6.83 -23.94
CA THR A 339 -2.90 -7.26 -23.78
C THR A 339 -2.81 -8.68 -23.21
N THR A 340 -3.60 -9.03 -22.19
CA THR A 340 -3.59 -10.37 -21.60
C THR A 340 -4.07 -11.41 -22.60
N LEU A 341 -5.11 -11.10 -23.38
CA LEU A 341 -5.65 -11.95 -24.43
C LEU A 341 -4.61 -12.22 -25.51
N VAL A 342 -4.03 -11.17 -26.10
CA VAL A 342 -3.00 -11.28 -27.15
C VAL A 342 -1.80 -12.09 -26.65
N LEU A 343 -1.29 -11.79 -25.45
CA LEU A 343 -0.16 -12.52 -24.89
C LEU A 343 -0.48 -13.99 -24.63
N SER A 344 -1.71 -14.34 -24.23
CA SER A 344 -2.10 -15.74 -24.02
C SER A 344 -2.22 -16.56 -25.31
N LEU A 345 -2.48 -15.90 -26.44
CA LEU A 345 -2.52 -16.53 -27.76
C LEU A 345 -1.12 -16.73 -28.34
N VAL A 346 -0.17 -15.86 -28.00
CA VAL A 346 1.21 -15.94 -28.52
C VAL A 346 2.10 -16.80 -27.62
N TYR A 347 2.03 -16.59 -26.31
CA TYR A 347 2.93 -17.19 -25.33
C TYR A 347 2.21 -18.17 -24.40
N ARG A 348 2.95 -19.16 -23.91
CA ARG A 348 2.44 -20.08 -22.87
C ARG A 348 2.60 -19.48 -21.46
N ASN A 349 1.82 -20.00 -20.50
CA ASN A 349 1.76 -19.53 -19.10
C ASN A 349 1.16 -18.12 -18.95
N ARG A 350 1.00 -17.65 -17.71
CA ARG A 350 0.46 -16.31 -17.42
C ARG A 350 1.54 -15.24 -17.58
N ILE A 351 2.03 -15.01 -18.81
CA ILE A 351 3.14 -14.08 -19.10
C ILE A 351 2.84 -12.66 -18.64
N PHE A 352 1.64 -12.15 -18.92
CA PHE A 352 1.24 -10.83 -18.41
C PHE A 352 1.44 -10.76 -16.89
N CYS A 353 0.91 -11.73 -16.14
CA CYS A 353 1.02 -11.76 -14.69
C CYS A 353 2.46 -11.95 -14.18
N LEU A 354 3.31 -12.64 -14.94
CA LEU A 354 4.70 -12.93 -14.58
C LEU A 354 5.65 -11.74 -14.82
N TYR A 355 5.49 -11.02 -15.94
CA TYR A 355 6.51 -10.09 -16.42
C TYR A 355 6.01 -8.70 -16.83
N LEU A 356 4.69 -8.46 -16.93
CA LEU A 356 4.15 -7.14 -17.34
C LEU A 356 3.25 -6.50 -16.30
N CYS A 357 2.50 -7.30 -15.54
CA CYS A 357 1.51 -6.81 -14.59
C CYS A 357 2.21 -6.00 -13.49
N PRO A 358 2.02 -4.68 -13.43
CA PRO A 358 2.73 -3.84 -12.47
C PRO A 358 2.30 -4.17 -11.02
N VAL A 359 1.00 -4.42 -10.83
CA VAL A 359 0.43 -4.88 -9.56
C VAL A 359 0.99 -6.25 -9.15
N GLY A 360 1.10 -7.16 -10.12
CA GLY A 360 1.69 -8.47 -9.91
C GLY A 360 3.13 -8.38 -9.41
N GLY A 361 3.95 -7.51 -10.01
CA GLY A 361 5.37 -7.33 -9.65
C GLY A 361 5.56 -7.00 -8.16
N PHE A 362 4.95 -5.91 -7.69
CA PHE A 362 5.10 -5.52 -6.28
C PHE A 362 4.39 -6.46 -5.31
N LEU A 363 3.22 -7.01 -5.67
CA LEU A 363 2.57 -8.05 -4.85
C LEU A 363 3.48 -9.27 -4.71
N GLY A 364 4.28 -9.58 -5.73
CA GLY A 364 5.35 -10.56 -5.66
C GLY A 364 6.31 -10.27 -4.53
N ASN A 365 7.02 -9.13 -4.58
CA ASN A 365 8.02 -8.83 -3.56
C ASN A 365 7.41 -8.64 -2.17
N TYR A 366 6.23 -8.03 -2.04
CA TYR A 366 5.57 -7.88 -0.75
C TYR A 366 5.06 -9.20 -0.17
N SER A 367 4.70 -10.19 -1.00
CA SER A 367 4.34 -11.53 -0.51
C SER A 367 5.49 -12.29 0.16
N MET A 368 6.73 -11.82 0.02
CA MET A 368 7.86 -12.34 0.80
C MET A 368 7.68 -12.09 2.31
N ALA A 369 6.93 -11.04 2.66
CA ALA A 369 6.57 -10.74 4.04
C ALA A 369 5.24 -11.36 4.51
N SER A 370 4.43 -11.94 3.63
CA SER A 370 3.10 -12.46 4.00
C SER A 370 3.16 -13.61 5.00
N MET A 371 2.07 -13.78 5.75
CA MET A 371 1.92 -14.86 6.73
C MET A 371 1.43 -16.19 6.15
N THR A 372 0.97 -16.24 4.89
CA THR A 372 0.63 -17.51 4.22
C THR A 372 1.63 -17.89 3.14
N GLU A 373 1.89 -19.19 2.97
CA GLU A 373 2.68 -19.75 1.87
C GLU A 373 2.19 -21.12 1.41
N ILE A 374 2.49 -21.49 0.16
CA ILE A 374 2.35 -22.89 -0.32
C ILE A 374 3.76 -23.48 -0.37
N ARG A 375 3.99 -24.65 0.23
CA ARG A 375 5.29 -25.32 0.21
C ARG A 375 5.13 -26.84 0.13
N ALA A 376 6.24 -27.53 -0.19
CA ALA A 376 6.31 -28.98 -0.03
C ALA A 376 6.22 -29.32 1.47
N ILE A 377 5.52 -30.41 1.81
CA ILE A 377 5.53 -30.97 3.16
C ILE A 377 6.93 -31.59 3.39
N ASP A 378 7.33 -32.50 2.51
CA ASP A 378 8.67 -33.09 2.48
C ASP A 378 9.39 -32.80 1.14
N PRO A 379 10.46 -31.98 1.13
CA PRO A 379 11.26 -31.74 -0.07
C PRO A 379 11.84 -33.01 -0.72
N GLU A 380 12.10 -34.06 0.05
CA GLU A 380 12.71 -35.30 -0.43
C GLU A 380 11.76 -36.11 -1.32
N VAL A 381 10.47 -36.14 -0.98
CA VAL A 381 9.42 -36.72 -1.84
C VAL A 381 9.40 -36.00 -3.19
N CYS A 382 9.53 -34.67 -3.20
CA CYS A 382 9.65 -33.92 -4.44
C CYS A 382 10.93 -34.23 -5.21
N ARG A 383 12.07 -34.46 -4.53
CA ARG A 383 13.35 -34.79 -5.19
C ARG A 383 13.30 -36.15 -5.89
N LYS A 384 12.66 -37.14 -5.25
CA LYS A 384 12.51 -38.51 -5.79
C LYS A 384 11.45 -38.62 -6.89
N HIS A 385 10.47 -37.72 -6.92
CA HIS A 385 9.40 -37.73 -7.93
C HIS A 385 9.89 -37.23 -9.30
N LYS A 386 9.98 -38.14 -10.29
CA LYS A 386 10.51 -37.84 -11.63
C LYS A 386 9.54 -37.02 -12.50
N ASP A 387 8.24 -37.34 -12.47
CA ASP A 387 7.25 -36.76 -13.39
C ASP A 387 6.92 -35.28 -13.10
N LYS A 388 7.08 -34.87 -11.83
CA LYS A 388 6.92 -33.49 -11.36
C LYS A 388 5.60 -32.84 -11.83
N CYS A 389 4.50 -33.59 -11.73
CA CYS A 389 3.17 -33.19 -12.21
C CYS A 389 2.70 -31.81 -11.71
N CYS A 390 3.15 -31.33 -10.55
CA CYS A 390 2.85 -29.98 -10.06
C CYS A 390 3.44 -28.85 -10.94
N TYR A 391 4.47 -29.14 -11.72
CA TYR A 391 5.10 -28.22 -12.68
C TYR A 391 4.65 -28.51 -14.12
N THR A 392 4.63 -29.78 -14.51
CA THR A 392 4.36 -30.24 -15.89
C THR A 392 2.87 -30.46 -16.20
N GLY A 393 2.03 -30.55 -15.18
CA GLY A 393 0.60 -30.88 -15.27
C GLY A 393 0.30 -32.35 -15.04
N GLY A 394 -0.92 -32.66 -14.59
CA GLY A 394 -1.39 -34.01 -14.32
C GLY A 394 -2.87 -34.20 -14.68
N SER A 395 -3.39 -35.42 -14.56
CA SER A 395 -4.84 -35.65 -14.73
C SER A 395 -5.67 -34.89 -13.69
N GLY A 396 -5.11 -34.78 -12.48
CA GLY A 396 -5.66 -34.06 -11.35
C GLY A 396 -5.48 -32.54 -11.36
N GLY A 397 -4.75 -31.92 -12.30
CA GLY A 397 -4.52 -30.48 -12.30
C GLY A 397 -3.72 -29.93 -13.48
N TRP A 398 -3.86 -28.65 -13.78
CA TRP A 398 -3.06 -28.00 -14.82
C TRP A 398 -1.59 -27.86 -14.38
N ALA A 399 -0.70 -27.71 -15.36
CA ALA A 399 0.67 -27.28 -15.13
C ALA A 399 0.74 -25.94 -14.41
N CYS A 400 1.80 -25.69 -13.63
CA CYS A 400 1.91 -24.44 -12.86
C CYS A 400 1.86 -23.20 -13.79
N PRO A 401 0.81 -22.36 -13.72
CA PRO A 401 0.67 -21.19 -14.61
C PRO A 401 1.75 -20.13 -14.37
N TRP A 402 2.43 -20.21 -13.22
CA TRP A 402 3.44 -19.28 -12.74
C TRP A 402 4.88 -19.82 -12.87
N LYS A 403 5.07 -20.94 -13.56
CA LYS A 403 6.39 -21.58 -13.78
C LYS A 403 7.17 -21.85 -12.47
N GLN A 404 6.47 -22.15 -11.37
CA GLN A 404 7.08 -22.48 -10.09
C GLN A 404 7.12 -23.98 -9.86
N TYR A 405 8.26 -24.48 -9.39
CA TYR A 405 8.42 -25.86 -8.95
C TYR A 405 8.50 -25.93 -7.43
N ILE A 406 7.51 -26.58 -6.82
CA ILE A 406 7.34 -26.60 -5.36
C ILE A 406 8.56 -27.17 -4.64
N GLY A 407 9.20 -28.20 -5.18
CA GLY A 407 10.38 -28.82 -4.56
C GLY A 407 11.62 -27.93 -4.46
N LYS A 408 11.68 -26.82 -5.20
CA LYS A 408 12.78 -25.82 -5.12
C LYS A 408 12.30 -24.44 -4.67
N MET A 409 11.01 -24.28 -4.38
CA MET A 409 10.42 -22.99 -4.10
C MET A 409 10.69 -22.57 -2.66
N SER A 410 11.52 -21.54 -2.48
CA SER A 410 11.87 -20.98 -1.17
C SER A 410 11.25 -19.62 -0.90
N ARG A 411 10.62 -18.99 -1.90
CA ARG A 411 10.07 -17.63 -1.81
C ARG A 411 8.69 -17.54 -2.45
N ASN A 412 7.83 -16.68 -1.89
CA ASN A 412 6.48 -16.44 -2.42
C ASN A 412 6.45 -15.57 -3.68
N ASN A 413 7.53 -14.85 -3.98
CA ASN A 413 7.47 -13.72 -4.91
C ASN A 413 7.04 -14.04 -6.35
N TYR A 414 7.25 -15.27 -6.81
CA TYR A 414 6.79 -15.73 -8.13
C TYR A 414 5.60 -16.70 -8.07
N CYS A 415 5.14 -17.12 -6.89
CA CYS A 415 3.98 -18.00 -6.74
C CYS A 415 2.69 -17.18 -6.75
N GLY A 416 1.80 -17.38 -7.72
CA GLY A 416 0.50 -16.69 -7.73
C GLY A 416 -0.60 -17.32 -6.90
N PHE A 417 -0.25 -18.22 -5.98
CA PHE A 417 -1.18 -18.81 -5.00
C PHE A 417 -2.42 -19.50 -5.61
N CYS A 418 -2.32 -19.96 -6.86
CA CYS A 418 -3.47 -20.49 -7.60
C CYS A 418 -3.93 -21.88 -7.16
N MET A 419 -3.14 -22.65 -6.40
CA MET A 419 -3.50 -24.01 -5.95
C MET A 419 -3.53 -25.12 -7.02
N GLU A 420 -3.19 -24.87 -8.30
CA GLU A 420 -3.12 -25.97 -9.28
C GLU A 420 -2.08 -27.04 -8.90
N CYS A 421 -0.98 -26.65 -8.24
CA CYS A 421 0.04 -27.60 -7.80
C CYS A 421 -0.51 -28.66 -6.83
N LEU A 422 -1.46 -28.29 -5.95
CA LEU A 422 -2.11 -29.21 -5.01
C LEU A 422 -2.91 -30.27 -5.76
N LYS A 423 -3.74 -29.82 -6.70
CA LYS A 423 -4.60 -30.68 -7.51
C LYS A 423 -3.79 -31.60 -8.43
N SER A 424 -2.67 -31.12 -8.97
CA SER A 424 -1.77 -31.87 -9.85
C SER A 424 -0.87 -32.88 -9.12
N CYS A 425 -0.73 -32.82 -7.79
CA CYS A 425 0.25 -33.62 -7.06
C CYS A 425 -0.31 -35.01 -6.68
N PRO A 426 0.19 -36.11 -7.25
CA PRO A 426 -0.29 -37.45 -6.90
C PRO A 426 0.27 -37.97 -5.56
N LYS A 427 1.24 -37.27 -4.97
CA LYS A 427 1.92 -37.65 -3.73
C LYS A 427 1.38 -36.95 -2.49
N ASP A 428 0.38 -36.09 -2.66
CA ASP A 428 -0.25 -35.35 -1.56
C ASP A 428 0.75 -34.57 -0.67
N ASN A 429 1.87 -34.15 -1.26
CA ASN A 429 3.03 -33.62 -0.55
C ASN A 429 3.12 -32.08 -0.56
N ILE A 430 1.98 -31.39 -0.70
CA ILE A 430 1.93 -29.94 -0.80
C ILE A 430 0.87 -29.43 0.16
N ALA A 431 1.19 -28.39 0.92
CA ALA A 431 0.28 -27.79 1.89
C ALA A 431 0.35 -26.26 1.88
N ILE A 432 -0.69 -25.65 2.45
CA ILE A 432 -0.73 -24.22 2.77
C ILE A 432 -0.29 -24.06 4.21
N PHE A 433 0.74 -23.26 4.44
CA PHE A 433 1.30 -23.01 5.76
C PHE A 433 1.06 -21.58 6.23
N LEU A 434 0.77 -21.43 7.52
CA LEU A 434 0.94 -20.16 8.23
C LEU A 434 2.39 -20.03 8.69
N ARG A 435 2.99 -18.87 8.49
CA ARG A 435 4.37 -18.53 8.82
C ARG A 435 4.47 -17.14 9.44
N PRO A 436 5.53 -16.83 10.19
CA PRO A 436 5.77 -15.48 10.67
C PRO A 436 5.88 -14.46 9.55
N PHE A 437 5.34 -13.25 9.79
CA PHE A 437 5.47 -12.11 8.89
C PHE A 437 6.95 -11.83 8.58
N GLY A 438 7.34 -11.72 7.31
CA GLY A 438 8.72 -11.41 6.94
C GLY A 438 9.67 -12.61 6.82
N SER A 439 9.20 -13.80 6.45
CA SER A 439 10.01 -15.04 6.43
C SER A 439 10.94 -15.22 5.22
N ASP A 440 10.62 -14.71 4.02
CA ASP A 440 11.44 -14.89 2.81
C ASP A 440 12.47 -13.76 2.64
N ARG A 441 13.65 -13.84 3.24
CA ARG A 441 14.51 -12.65 3.48
C ARG A 441 15.56 -12.34 2.41
N VAL A 442 15.44 -12.88 1.20
CA VAL A 442 16.51 -12.77 0.17
C VAL A 442 15.94 -12.37 -1.18
N LEU A 443 16.37 -11.21 -1.69
CA LEU A 443 16.12 -10.76 -3.07
C LEU A 443 17.20 -11.32 -4.01
N LYS A 444 16.82 -11.66 -5.25
CA LYS A 444 17.71 -12.32 -6.23
C LYS A 444 18.48 -11.32 -7.09
N GLY A 445 17.85 -10.20 -7.43
CA GLY A 445 18.35 -9.28 -8.44
C GLY A 445 18.01 -7.82 -8.14
N TYR A 446 18.70 -6.92 -8.85
CA TYR A 446 18.46 -5.49 -8.74
C TYR A 446 17.06 -5.11 -9.23
N ASP A 447 16.49 -5.83 -10.18
CA ASP A 447 15.10 -5.65 -10.62
C ASP A 447 14.09 -5.79 -9.47
N GLU A 448 14.27 -6.79 -8.60
CA GLU A 448 13.46 -6.97 -7.37
C GLU A 448 13.72 -5.84 -6.35
N MET A 449 14.98 -5.39 -6.20
CA MET A 449 15.34 -4.28 -5.31
C MET A 449 14.71 -2.95 -5.76
N PHE A 450 14.87 -2.60 -7.04
CA PHE A 450 14.31 -1.39 -7.62
C PHE A 450 12.79 -1.38 -7.50
N ASN A 451 12.13 -2.53 -7.68
CA ASN A 451 10.69 -2.63 -7.47
C ASN A 451 10.26 -2.21 -6.05
N VAL A 452 10.96 -2.70 -5.02
CA VAL A 452 10.67 -2.36 -3.62
C VAL A 452 10.95 -0.87 -3.34
N ILE A 453 12.04 -0.33 -3.89
CA ILE A 453 12.40 1.09 -3.72
C ILE A 453 11.41 2.01 -4.43
N ILE A 454 11.08 1.73 -5.69
CA ILE A 454 10.04 2.44 -6.44
C ILE A 454 8.76 2.48 -5.62
N MET A 455 8.40 1.37 -4.98
CA MET A 455 7.18 1.33 -4.18
C MET A 455 7.21 2.21 -2.93
N LEU A 456 8.35 2.31 -2.26
CA LEU A 456 8.53 3.22 -1.14
C LEU A 456 8.51 4.69 -1.59
N VAL A 457 9.23 5.01 -2.68
CA VAL A 457 9.29 6.36 -3.24
C VAL A 457 7.92 6.85 -3.69
N VAL A 458 7.16 6.00 -4.37
CA VAL A 458 5.81 6.36 -4.83
C VAL A 458 4.86 6.57 -3.65
N ALA A 459 4.96 5.78 -2.58
CA ALA A 459 4.15 6.02 -1.37
C ALA A 459 4.41 7.43 -0.80
N ILE A 460 5.68 7.85 -0.73
CA ILE A 460 6.07 9.18 -0.28
C ILE A 460 5.56 10.25 -1.27
N ALA A 461 5.78 10.06 -2.57
CA ALA A 461 5.37 11.02 -3.60
C ALA A 461 3.85 11.23 -3.63
N PHE A 462 3.06 10.16 -3.50
CA PHE A 462 1.61 10.24 -3.43
C PHE A 462 1.14 10.83 -2.11
N SER A 463 1.83 10.58 -1.00
CA SER A 463 1.53 11.27 0.26
C SER A 463 1.70 12.78 0.12
N ILE A 464 2.78 13.23 -0.52
CA ILE A 464 3.02 14.66 -0.80
C ILE A 464 1.96 15.23 -1.75
N THR A 465 1.64 14.50 -2.82
CA THR A 465 0.73 14.97 -3.88
C THR A 465 -0.73 14.99 -3.41
N MET A 466 -1.20 13.93 -2.75
CA MET A 466 -2.62 13.68 -2.52
C MET A 466 -3.07 13.99 -1.09
N LEU A 467 -2.20 13.76 -0.10
CA LEU A 467 -2.51 14.07 1.31
C LEU A 467 -1.92 15.42 1.75
N GLY A 468 -0.85 15.87 1.09
CA GLY A 468 -0.19 17.13 1.39
C GLY A 468 -1.05 18.34 1.05
N PRO A 469 -0.82 19.49 1.72
CA PRO A 469 -1.65 20.68 1.56
C PRO A 469 -1.35 21.50 0.29
N TRP A 470 -0.37 21.09 -0.52
CA TRP A 470 0.19 21.91 -1.58
C TRP A 470 -0.61 21.82 -2.89
N GLY A 471 -1.45 22.82 -3.14
CA GLY A 471 -2.25 22.93 -4.37
C GLY A 471 -1.41 22.93 -5.66
N PHE A 472 -0.24 23.57 -5.65
CA PHE A 472 0.64 23.62 -6.83
C PHE A 472 1.18 22.23 -7.24
N VAL A 473 1.43 21.33 -6.29
CA VAL A 473 1.88 19.95 -6.59
C VAL A 473 0.74 19.17 -7.23
N LYS A 474 -0.49 19.33 -6.73
CA LYS A 474 -1.70 18.72 -7.29
C LYS A 474 -1.98 19.23 -8.71
N ALA A 475 -1.83 20.53 -8.93
CA ALA A 475 -1.96 21.16 -10.25
C ALA A 475 -0.90 20.64 -11.24
N ALA A 476 0.36 20.49 -10.79
CA ALA A 476 1.43 19.90 -11.61
C ALA A 476 1.13 18.45 -11.98
N ALA A 477 0.61 17.65 -11.04
CA ALA A 477 0.25 16.25 -11.30
C ALA A 477 -1.01 16.09 -12.19
N ASN A 478 -1.92 17.07 -12.20
CA ASN A 478 -3.15 17.07 -13.00
C ASN A 478 -3.00 17.83 -14.34
N VAL A 479 -2.00 17.44 -15.14
CA VAL A 479 -1.61 18.11 -16.40
C VAL A 479 -2.75 18.31 -17.39
N THR A 480 -3.73 17.41 -17.40
CA THR A 480 -4.86 17.47 -18.34
C THR A 480 -5.85 18.58 -18.01
N GLU A 481 -5.94 19.00 -16.75
CA GLU A 481 -6.78 20.13 -16.35
C GLU A 481 -5.97 21.42 -16.20
N SER A 482 -4.77 21.36 -15.61
CA SER A 482 -3.92 22.53 -15.47
C SER A 482 -3.35 23.01 -16.81
N ARG A 483 -3.22 22.10 -17.80
CA ARG A 483 -2.58 22.33 -19.10
C ARG A 483 -1.11 22.81 -18.99
N GLN A 484 -0.50 22.58 -17.83
CA GLN A 484 0.86 23.03 -17.51
C GLN A 484 1.87 21.89 -17.75
N LEU A 485 2.47 21.86 -18.94
CA LEU A 485 3.39 20.79 -19.32
C LEU A 485 4.71 20.83 -18.54
N LEU A 486 5.32 22.01 -18.37
CA LEU A 486 6.62 22.12 -17.71
C LEU A 486 6.57 21.68 -16.22
N PRO A 487 5.64 22.16 -15.37
CA PRO A 487 5.47 21.64 -14.01
C PRO A 487 5.21 20.13 -13.96
N TYR A 488 4.44 19.59 -14.90
CA TYR A 488 4.21 18.16 -14.99
C TYR A 488 5.50 17.37 -15.30
N LEU A 489 6.31 17.84 -16.26
CA LEU A 489 7.59 17.20 -16.58
C LEU A 489 8.59 17.27 -15.42
N ILE A 490 8.62 18.38 -14.68
CA ILE A 490 9.43 18.51 -13.46
C ILE A 490 8.95 17.52 -12.39
N TYR A 491 7.62 17.41 -12.19
CA TYR A 491 7.02 16.43 -11.28
C TYR A 491 7.40 14.99 -11.65
N LEU A 492 7.32 14.64 -12.94
CA LEU A 492 7.75 13.32 -13.43
C LEU A 492 9.24 13.10 -13.24
N ALA A 493 10.09 14.06 -13.60
CA ALA A 493 11.53 13.97 -13.43
C ALA A 493 11.91 13.78 -11.96
N ALA A 494 11.22 14.46 -11.03
CA ALA A 494 11.41 14.28 -9.60
C ALA A 494 11.05 12.85 -9.14
N ILE A 495 9.91 12.32 -9.57
CA ILE A 495 9.48 10.95 -9.19
C ILE A 495 10.40 9.90 -9.81
N TRP A 496 10.68 9.97 -11.11
CA TRP A 496 11.51 8.99 -11.80
C TRP A 496 12.97 9.08 -11.34
N GLY A 497 13.52 10.29 -11.21
CA GLY A 497 14.87 10.53 -10.72
C GLY A 497 15.05 10.05 -9.29
N SER A 498 14.07 10.31 -8.40
CA SER A 498 14.13 9.79 -7.03
C SER A 498 14.02 8.26 -6.98
N ALA A 499 13.13 7.66 -7.76
CA ALA A 499 12.87 6.22 -7.75
C ALA A 499 13.96 5.38 -8.41
N LEU A 500 14.64 5.91 -9.44
CA LEU A 500 15.64 5.17 -10.22
C LEU A 500 17.09 5.55 -9.88
N VAL A 501 17.33 6.75 -9.34
CA VAL A 501 18.69 7.25 -9.13
C VAL A 501 18.93 7.57 -7.65
N VAL A 502 18.20 8.55 -7.09
CA VAL A 502 18.55 9.12 -5.78
C VAL A 502 18.38 8.08 -4.67
N VAL A 503 17.20 7.47 -4.53
CA VAL A 503 16.91 6.57 -3.41
C VAL A 503 17.65 5.23 -3.55
N PRO A 504 17.70 4.56 -4.73
CA PRO A 504 18.57 3.40 -4.93
C PRO A 504 20.05 3.70 -4.71
N GLY A 505 20.53 4.86 -5.18
CA GLY A 505 21.91 5.32 -4.99
C GLY A 505 22.25 5.47 -3.51
N LEU A 506 21.47 6.26 -2.77
CA LEU A 506 21.65 6.44 -1.32
C LEU A 506 21.57 5.11 -0.56
N PHE A 507 20.59 4.25 -0.90
CA PHE A 507 20.46 2.96 -0.25
C PHE A 507 21.68 2.06 -0.51
N THR A 508 22.13 1.95 -1.76
CA THR A 508 23.33 1.16 -2.11
C THR A 508 24.59 1.70 -1.43
N LEU A 509 24.74 3.03 -1.29
CA LEU A 509 25.84 3.63 -0.52
C LEU A 509 25.79 3.22 0.95
N THR A 510 24.61 3.24 1.58
CA THR A 510 24.45 2.79 2.97
C THR A 510 24.78 1.30 3.13
N ALA A 511 24.40 0.46 2.15
CA ALA A 511 24.71 -0.96 2.14
C ALA A 511 26.20 -1.25 1.93
N ARG A 512 26.88 -0.48 1.05
CA ARG A 512 28.35 -0.55 0.88
C ARG A 512 29.07 -0.10 2.14
N GLY A 513 28.61 0.97 2.78
CA GLY A 513 29.11 1.41 4.07
C GLY A 513 28.94 0.33 5.15
N ALA A 514 27.77 -0.30 5.20
CA ALA A 514 27.50 -1.44 6.08
C ALA A 514 28.46 -2.61 5.84
N ASN A 515 28.73 -2.94 4.57
CA ASN A 515 29.70 -3.99 4.22
C ASN A 515 31.09 -3.67 4.75
N ARG A 516 31.55 -2.42 4.58
CA ARG A 516 32.86 -1.95 5.07
C ARG A 516 32.95 -1.96 6.59
N LEU A 517 31.93 -1.46 7.29
CA LEU A 517 31.85 -1.46 8.76
C LEU A 517 31.88 -2.87 9.37
N ALA A 518 31.42 -3.86 8.61
CA ALA A 518 31.45 -5.27 8.98
C ALA A 518 32.75 -6.00 8.58
N GLY A 519 33.73 -5.31 7.97
CA GLY A 519 34.98 -5.93 7.51
C GLY A 519 34.88 -6.63 6.15
N LYS A 520 33.97 -6.20 5.28
CA LYS A 520 33.69 -6.78 3.94
C LYS A 520 33.44 -8.29 3.91
N PRO A 521 32.46 -8.81 4.67
CA PRO A 521 32.15 -10.24 4.71
C PRO A 521 31.55 -10.81 3.41
N ALA A 522 31.12 -9.98 2.46
CA ALA A 522 30.59 -10.42 1.16
C ALA A 522 30.78 -9.36 0.07
N SER A 523 30.33 -9.68 -1.15
CA SER A 523 30.24 -8.71 -2.25
C SER A 523 29.24 -7.59 -1.91
N ASP A 524 29.51 -6.38 -2.41
CA ASP A 524 28.62 -5.22 -2.22
C ASP A 524 27.22 -5.48 -2.79
N ARG A 525 27.14 -6.27 -3.87
CA ARG A 525 25.87 -6.71 -4.47
C ARG A 525 25.05 -7.54 -3.48
N ASP A 526 25.65 -8.58 -2.91
CA ASP A 526 24.92 -9.49 -2.02
C ASP A 526 24.53 -8.80 -0.70
N MET A 527 25.39 -7.91 -0.20
CA MET A 527 25.07 -7.06 0.96
C MET A 527 23.84 -6.19 0.67
N THR A 528 23.86 -5.49 -0.47
CA THR A 528 22.77 -4.60 -0.89
C THR A 528 21.45 -5.36 -1.04
N LEU A 529 21.44 -6.50 -1.74
CA LEU A 529 20.22 -7.27 -1.99
C LEU A 529 19.61 -7.87 -0.71
N ARG A 530 20.43 -8.20 0.29
CA ARG A 530 19.94 -8.68 1.59
C ARG A 530 19.38 -7.58 2.45
N LEU A 531 20.09 -6.44 2.51
CA LEU A 531 19.60 -5.28 3.24
C LEU A 531 18.32 -4.74 2.62
N ALA A 532 18.18 -4.77 1.29
CA ALA A 532 16.99 -4.28 0.59
C ALA A 532 15.69 -4.96 1.05
N TYR A 533 15.76 -6.17 1.63
CA TYR A 533 14.62 -6.83 2.23
C TYR A 533 13.96 -5.99 3.36
N MET A 534 14.75 -5.19 4.09
CA MET A 534 14.23 -4.32 5.17
C MET A 534 13.19 -3.32 4.66
N LEU A 535 13.26 -2.95 3.38
CA LEU A 535 12.36 -1.99 2.75
C LEU A 535 10.98 -2.59 2.42
N ILE A 536 10.84 -3.92 2.38
CA ILE A 536 9.56 -4.58 2.12
C ILE A 536 8.55 -4.30 3.25
N PRO A 537 8.84 -4.62 4.52
CA PRO A 537 7.94 -4.26 5.62
C PRO A 537 7.65 -2.76 5.66
N VAL A 538 8.69 -1.92 5.59
CA VAL A 538 8.55 -0.46 5.65
C VAL A 538 7.62 0.04 4.54
N GLY A 539 7.79 -0.46 3.32
CA GLY A 539 6.93 -0.12 2.19
C GLY A 539 5.48 -0.57 2.38
N ILE A 540 5.24 -1.79 2.85
CA ILE A 540 3.88 -2.29 3.14
C ILE A 540 3.17 -1.36 4.12
N PHE A 541 3.80 -1.06 5.26
CA PHE A 541 3.21 -0.20 6.29
C PHE A 541 3.09 1.26 5.84
N ALA A 542 4.02 1.78 5.02
CA ALA A 542 3.88 3.10 4.41
C ALA A 542 2.65 3.20 3.49
N TRP A 543 2.38 2.16 2.69
CA TRP A 543 1.18 2.10 1.85
C TRP A 543 -0.12 1.97 2.65
N ILE A 544 -0.11 1.22 3.75
CA ILE A 544 -1.26 1.13 4.67
C ILE A 544 -1.54 2.51 5.27
N ALA A 545 -0.51 3.18 5.79
CA ALA A 545 -0.65 4.51 6.37
C ALA A 545 -1.15 5.53 5.33
N PHE A 546 -0.65 5.50 4.09
CA PHE A 546 -1.13 6.35 3.00
C PHE A 546 -2.61 6.11 2.66
N SER A 547 -3.05 4.84 2.65
CA SER A 547 -4.38 4.48 2.17
C SER A 547 -5.47 4.66 3.24
N LEU A 548 -5.10 4.71 4.52
CA LEU A 548 -6.02 4.78 5.64
C LEU A 548 -7.02 5.96 5.57
N PRO A 549 -6.60 7.22 5.30
CA PRO A 549 -7.53 8.34 5.20
C PRO A 549 -8.53 8.15 4.06
N SER A 550 -8.12 7.50 2.96
CA SER A 550 -9.00 7.29 1.81
C SER A 550 -10.23 6.48 2.18
N VAL A 551 -10.12 5.49 3.08
CA VAL A 551 -11.27 4.70 3.54
C VAL A 551 -12.00 5.39 4.70
N LEU A 552 -11.30 5.84 5.73
CA LEU A 552 -11.94 6.40 6.93
C LEU A 552 -12.74 7.69 6.65
N ILE A 553 -12.32 8.48 5.66
CA ILE A 553 -13.05 9.68 5.23
C ILE A 553 -14.19 9.36 4.27
N ASN A 554 -13.99 8.40 3.35
CA ASN A 554 -14.87 8.17 2.20
C ASN A 554 -15.69 6.88 2.28
N TYR A 555 -15.79 6.23 3.45
CA TYR A 555 -16.51 4.95 3.57
C TYR A 555 -18.01 5.08 3.24
N ASN A 556 -18.61 6.25 3.51
CA ASN A 556 -20.00 6.57 3.15
C ASN A 556 -20.25 6.36 1.65
N TYR A 557 -19.37 6.86 0.78
CA TYR A 557 -19.47 6.68 -0.66
C TYR A 557 -19.45 5.20 -1.09
N ILE A 558 -18.87 4.29 -0.29
CA ILE A 558 -18.93 2.85 -0.57
C ILE A 558 -20.37 2.36 -0.51
N PHE A 559 -21.16 2.80 0.46
CA PHE A 559 -22.57 2.43 0.56
C PHE A 559 -23.39 3.08 -0.56
N SER A 560 -23.18 4.37 -0.83
CA SER A 560 -23.86 5.08 -1.91
C SER A 560 -23.67 4.41 -3.27
N VAL A 561 -22.43 4.06 -3.65
CA VAL A 561 -22.17 3.41 -4.95
C VAL A 561 -22.58 1.94 -5.02
N LEU A 562 -22.82 1.27 -3.87
CA LEU A 562 -23.39 -0.08 -3.88
C LEU A 562 -24.90 -0.03 -4.14
N SER A 563 -25.58 1.01 -3.65
CA SER A 563 -27.00 1.24 -3.93
C SER A 563 -27.27 1.80 -5.33
N ASP A 564 -26.38 2.66 -5.85
CA ASP A 564 -26.43 3.19 -7.21
C ASP A 564 -25.13 2.90 -8.02
N PRO A 565 -24.89 1.64 -8.43
CA PRO A 565 -23.64 1.25 -9.09
C PRO A 565 -23.40 1.91 -10.45
N LEU A 566 -24.47 2.29 -11.16
CA LEU A 566 -24.37 2.92 -12.48
C LEU A 566 -24.55 4.44 -12.42
N GLY A 567 -24.97 5.01 -11.28
CA GLY A 567 -25.28 6.43 -11.17
C GLY A 567 -26.59 6.80 -11.90
N LEU A 568 -27.54 5.86 -12.00
CA LEU A 568 -28.80 6.03 -12.72
C LEU A 568 -29.96 6.47 -11.79
N GLY A 569 -29.65 6.79 -10.53
CA GLY A 569 -30.66 7.12 -9.52
C GLY A 569 -31.30 5.88 -8.89
N TRP A 570 -30.60 4.74 -8.89
CA TRP A 570 -31.06 3.55 -8.18
C TRP A 570 -30.85 3.69 -6.67
N ASP A 571 -31.65 2.94 -5.90
CA ASP A 571 -31.44 2.81 -4.47
C ASP A 571 -31.68 1.37 -4.01
N ILE A 572 -30.80 0.47 -4.47
CA ILE A 572 -30.99 -0.99 -4.27
C ILE A 572 -31.04 -1.36 -2.79
N PHE A 573 -30.30 -0.65 -1.92
CA PHE A 573 -30.19 -0.97 -0.50
C PHE A 573 -30.69 0.13 0.45
N GLY A 574 -31.33 1.19 -0.04
CA GLY A 574 -31.79 2.30 0.82
C GLY A 574 -30.67 3.23 1.28
N THR A 575 -29.53 3.26 0.58
CA THR A 575 -28.31 3.97 1.00
C THR A 575 -27.70 4.85 -0.09
N ALA A 576 -28.40 5.10 -1.20
CA ALA A 576 -27.92 5.99 -2.27
C ALA A 576 -27.50 7.38 -1.73
N ASP A 577 -28.31 7.96 -0.85
CA ASP A 577 -28.08 9.28 -0.24
C ASP A 577 -27.42 9.23 1.14
N TYR A 578 -26.61 8.20 1.42
CA TYR A 578 -25.92 8.08 2.71
C TYR A 578 -25.06 9.33 2.99
N PRO A 579 -25.27 10.02 4.13
CA PRO A 579 -24.67 11.33 4.37
C PRO A 579 -23.15 11.24 4.53
N PHE A 580 -22.46 12.28 4.08
CA PHE A 580 -21.02 12.41 4.30
C PHE A 580 -20.72 12.63 5.79
N ASN A 581 -20.17 11.61 6.42
CA ASN A 581 -19.78 11.64 7.83
C ASN A 581 -18.45 10.87 8.02
N PRO A 582 -17.29 11.57 8.06
CA PRO A 582 -16.00 10.93 8.27
C PRO A 582 -15.91 10.14 9.58
N PHE A 583 -15.26 8.97 9.56
CA PHE A 583 -15.11 8.14 10.76
C PHE A 583 -13.91 8.59 11.60
N HIS A 584 -14.17 9.35 12.66
CA HIS A 584 -13.16 9.80 13.63
C HIS A 584 -11.85 10.33 13.00
N PRO A 585 -11.95 11.35 12.13
CA PRO A 585 -10.81 11.80 11.33
C PRO A 585 -9.64 12.34 12.17
N GLU A 586 -9.90 12.81 13.39
CA GLU A 586 -8.90 13.28 14.35
C GLU A 586 -7.89 12.20 14.79
N TRP A 587 -8.26 10.92 14.71
CA TRP A 587 -7.38 9.80 15.08
C TRP A 587 -6.46 9.34 13.95
N ILE A 588 -6.74 9.75 12.70
CA ILE A 588 -6.01 9.29 11.51
C ILE A 588 -4.50 9.51 11.64
N PRO A 589 -3.99 10.71 12.02
CA PRO A 589 -2.54 10.93 12.16
C PRO A 589 -1.88 9.98 13.17
N MET A 590 -2.55 9.70 14.30
CA MET A 590 -2.03 8.81 15.33
C MET A 590 -1.95 7.37 14.84
N ILE A 591 -2.99 6.87 14.17
CA ILE A 591 -3.00 5.52 13.60
C ILE A 591 -1.93 5.39 12.52
N GLN A 592 -1.78 6.38 11.64
CA GLN A 592 -0.71 6.42 10.64
C GLN A 592 0.67 6.35 11.30
N GLY A 593 0.89 7.07 12.40
CA GLY A 593 2.12 7.01 13.20
C GLY A 593 2.41 5.60 13.71
N ILE A 594 1.44 4.95 14.37
CA ILE A 594 1.58 3.59 14.90
C ILE A 594 1.91 2.58 13.79
N VAL A 595 1.21 2.67 12.66
CA VAL A 595 1.43 1.83 11.49
C VAL A 595 2.86 1.98 10.97
N LEU A 596 3.36 3.22 10.84
CA LEU A 596 4.73 3.48 10.39
C LEU A 596 5.80 2.97 11.36
N LEU A 597 5.59 3.16 12.67
CA LEU A 597 6.51 2.64 13.71
C LEU A 597 6.55 1.11 13.71
N THR A 598 5.41 0.46 13.46
CA THR A 598 5.34 -1.00 13.29
C THR A 598 6.13 -1.46 12.06
N GLY A 599 6.01 -0.74 10.94
CA GLY A 599 6.81 -0.96 9.74
C GLY A 599 8.31 -0.80 9.96
N LEU A 600 8.72 0.23 10.71
CA LEU A 600 10.11 0.46 11.11
C LEU A 600 10.64 -0.72 11.92
N TYR A 601 9.91 -1.15 12.96
CA TYR A 601 10.30 -2.30 13.78
C TYR A 601 10.49 -3.58 12.95
N PHE A 602 9.51 -3.95 12.11
CA PHE A 602 9.63 -5.14 11.28
C PHE A 602 10.73 -5.00 10.22
N GLY A 603 10.91 -3.82 9.63
CA GLY A 603 11.99 -3.55 8.69
C GLY A 603 13.37 -3.82 9.30
N LEU A 604 13.63 -3.25 10.48
CA LEU A 604 14.89 -3.43 11.21
C LEU A 604 15.10 -4.89 11.62
N SER A 605 14.10 -5.49 12.28
CA SER A 605 14.16 -6.88 12.77
C SER A 605 14.41 -7.87 11.63
N ARG A 606 13.69 -7.72 10.51
CA ARG A 606 13.83 -8.62 9.37
C ARG A 606 15.08 -8.35 8.53
N GLY A 607 15.52 -7.10 8.43
CA GLY A 607 16.80 -6.73 7.82
C GLY A 607 17.99 -7.34 8.56
N PHE A 608 17.99 -7.26 9.90
CA PHE A 608 19.01 -7.92 10.72
C PHE A 608 19.02 -9.43 10.49
N LEU A 609 17.86 -10.08 10.41
CA LEU A 609 17.79 -11.51 10.15
C LEU A 609 18.19 -11.91 8.71
N ALA A 610 18.02 -11.02 7.72
CA ALA A 610 18.42 -11.25 6.33
C ALA A 610 19.95 -11.38 6.17
N LEU A 611 20.70 -10.70 7.04
CA LEU A 611 22.17 -10.74 7.07
C LEU A 611 22.73 -12.00 7.73
N LYS A 612 21.91 -12.83 8.40
CA LYS A 612 22.37 -13.99 9.19
C LYS A 612 23.27 -14.94 8.42
N THR A 613 22.97 -15.19 7.14
CA THR A 613 23.73 -16.16 6.36
C THR A 613 25.01 -15.57 5.73
N ILE A 614 25.23 -14.25 5.77
CA ILE A 614 26.52 -13.63 5.37
C ILE A 614 27.37 -13.32 6.59
N ILE A 615 26.74 -12.81 7.65
CA ILE A 615 27.42 -12.40 8.88
C ILE A 615 26.85 -13.24 10.04
N PRO A 616 27.37 -14.45 10.29
CA PRO A 616 26.91 -15.29 11.40
C PRO A 616 27.10 -14.62 12.76
N ASN A 617 28.18 -13.86 12.93
CA ASN A 617 28.46 -13.10 14.14
C ASN A 617 27.43 -11.97 14.35
N SER A 618 26.68 -12.02 15.46
CA SER A 618 25.61 -11.06 15.78
C SER A 618 26.11 -9.62 15.97
N VAL A 619 27.28 -9.43 16.57
CA VAL A 619 27.86 -8.11 16.84
C VAL A 619 28.28 -7.43 15.54
N ALA A 620 28.99 -8.15 14.67
CA ALA A 620 29.36 -7.65 13.35
C ALA A 620 28.11 -7.33 12.51
N ARG A 621 27.05 -8.14 12.64
CA ARG A 621 25.76 -7.89 12.00
C ARG A 621 25.05 -6.65 12.54
N GLY A 622 25.10 -6.42 13.85
CA GLY A 622 24.57 -5.22 14.49
C GLY A 622 25.27 -3.95 13.99
N LYS A 623 26.60 -4.01 13.82
CA LYS A 623 27.37 -2.91 13.21
C LYS A 623 26.95 -2.65 11.75
N ALA A 624 26.77 -3.71 10.95
CA ALA A 624 26.31 -3.60 9.57
C ALA A 624 24.92 -2.93 9.48
N MET A 625 24.05 -3.13 10.47
CA MET A 625 22.71 -2.54 10.49
C MET A 625 22.71 -1.03 10.76
N LEU A 626 23.78 -0.40 11.24
CA LEU A 626 23.77 1.01 11.65
C LEU A 626 23.32 1.96 10.52
N LEU A 627 24.03 1.98 9.39
CA LEU A 627 23.74 2.90 8.28
C LEU A 627 22.38 2.62 7.60
N PRO A 628 22.02 1.36 7.29
CA PRO A 628 20.69 1.07 6.72
C PRO A 628 19.54 1.41 7.68
N SER A 629 19.74 1.26 9.00
CA SER A 629 18.73 1.64 9.99
C SER A 629 18.48 3.15 10.00
N LEU A 630 19.54 3.96 9.90
CA LEU A 630 19.42 5.42 9.80
C LEU A 630 18.70 5.84 8.50
N PHE A 631 18.98 5.15 7.39
CA PHE A 631 18.29 5.38 6.13
C PHE A 631 16.78 5.15 6.26
N VAL A 632 16.38 4.00 6.81
CA VAL A 632 14.96 3.68 6.99
C VAL A 632 14.29 4.57 8.02
N LEU A 633 14.99 4.95 9.10
CA LEU A 633 14.53 5.94 10.06
C LEU A 633 14.21 7.27 9.38
N GLY A 634 15.10 7.75 8.51
CA GLY A 634 14.88 8.97 7.73
C GLY A 634 13.63 8.88 6.85
N MET A 635 13.45 7.78 6.11
CA MET A 635 12.28 7.57 5.26
C MET A 635 10.96 7.53 6.07
N VAL A 636 10.97 6.87 7.23
CA VAL A 636 9.81 6.81 8.13
C VAL A 636 9.52 8.18 8.75
N ASN A 637 10.55 8.93 9.17
CA ASN A 637 10.38 10.26 9.74
C ASN A 637 9.87 11.29 8.73
N ILE A 638 10.21 11.17 7.44
CA ILE A 638 9.59 11.97 6.37
C ILE A 638 8.07 11.74 6.35
N LEU A 639 7.63 10.48 6.41
CA LEU A 639 6.20 10.16 6.43
C LEU A 639 5.53 10.60 7.74
N LEU A 640 6.18 10.43 8.90
CA LEU A 640 5.67 10.94 10.18
C LEU A 640 5.50 12.46 10.15
N LYS A 641 6.44 13.19 9.55
CA LYS A 641 6.32 14.64 9.37
C LYS A 641 5.13 15.00 8.50
N LEU A 642 4.96 14.30 7.37
CA LEU A 642 3.84 14.52 6.46
C LEU A 642 2.49 14.21 7.11
N TYR A 643 2.39 13.17 7.94
CA TYR A 643 1.10 12.74 8.50
C TYR A 643 0.75 13.41 9.80
N MET A 644 1.74 13.72 10.65
CA MET A 644 1.50 14.15 12.02
C MET A 644 1.90 15.61 12.31
N GLY A 645 2.65 16.29 11.44
CA GLY A 645 2.81 17.76 11.49
C GLY A 645 4.23 18.29 11.55
#